data_AF-A0A7W7S3U9-F1
#
_entry.id   AF-A0A7W7S3U9-F1
#
_cell.length_a   1.000
_cell.length_b   1.000
_cell.length_c   1.000
_cell.angle_alpha   90.00
_cell.angle_beta   90.00
_cell.angle_gamma   90.00
#
_symmetry.space_group_name_H-M   'P 1'
#
loop_
_entity.id
_entity.type
_entity.pdbx_description
1 polymer ?
#
loop_
_entity_poly.entity_id
_entity_poly.type
_entity_poly.pdbx_seq_one_letter_code
_entity_poly.pdbx_strand_id
1 'polypeptide(L)'
;MTSEEDHTLAAGSLSFGLDSVGTRASLTGGRFTTSARGRFWSLSVMIGDQRDVAVHSEQQRSTVVRHDDTLVISYDTLTTVAGATIDVDLVIVVSAGVDELSFRATGEAGTGITLREMSLPIVELAPGPASQHEALYRSEGLGRKIERPRTRLARAHSEYMRDDSAGIWEQSAYPGEMSMPWQGLESGDRFLYLARHDPDFRGALFSAGIPARGTEGELWLSVVTPLDRSSIDTGEIVVALLAGGWRAGARRYREWADSWYHGPPASRSKLKGWQRIIMRHQFGAEQFHYDDLVPIFELGREHGLDGILLFGWWKAGFDRGYPIYEADEELGGAEALARAIKTINDRGGFISLYANGNIIDRTTQYYSDHADEVTKKDSRGLDYVAGYDFAGESLTMRYFAAPSFVAACHGAPRWRDQMASVAATQASLGARSVFFDQTGFHLTAWPCYDERHEHGERTNLETAYRAQTFKQIREAADGAAVGSEGMVDNLIPLLDFNHGLGFAFQYQDEAFPGLFRTAFPEPVVSNRFIHDERPGWEDQLNFAFAYNLAFDVAIHRARRTIDSAPAYADRIRRLVGLRREHARIFDDGSFELIDDGTLLHTRYSLEDDQVDIYWNRGSLPAELDEGLQVHPSDVVVSAGRR
;
A
#
# COMPACT_ATOMS: atom_id res chain seq x y z
N MET A 1 -18.63 42.10 -15.63
CA MET A 1 -19.52 40.94 -15.46
C MET A 1 -18.94 39.86 -16.35
N THR A 2 -18.09 39.01 -15.78
CA THR A 2 -17.67 37.76 -16.41
C THR A 2 -18.88 36.84 -16.46
N SER A 3 -19.10 36.13 -17.57
CA SER A 3 -20.22 35.19 -17.69
C SER A 3 -19.87 33.89 -16.97
N GLU A 4 -20.86 33.09 -16.54
CA GLU A 4 -20.59 31.76 -15.95
C GLU A 4 -19.86 30.80 -16.93
N GLU A 5 -19.92 31.07 -18.25
CA GLU A 5 -19.14 30.34 -19.26
C GLU A 5 -17.62 30.57 -19.12
N ASP A 6 -17.20 31.73 -18.60
CA ASP A 6 -15.78 32.03 -18.38
C ASP A 6 -15.18 31.21 -17.22
N HIS A 7 -16.02 30.61 -16.37
CA HIS A 7 -15.62 29.89 -15.16
C HIS A 7 -15.78 28.36 -15.27
N THR A 8 -15.94 27.85 -16.50
CA THR A 8 -16.20 26.43 -16.76
C THR A 8 -15.11 25.80 -17.64
N LEU A 9 -14.69 24.60 -17.27
CA LEU A 9 -13.85 23.69 -18.03
C LEU A 9 -14.58 22.38 -18.31
N ALA A 10 -14.21 21.73 -19.40
CA ALA A 10 -14.68 20.39 -19.72
C ALA A 10 -13.53 19.53 -20.23
N ALA A 11 -13.48 18.29 -19.79
CA ALA A 11 -12.53 17.28 -20.25
C ALA A 11 -13.26 15.94 -20.38
N GLY A 12 -13.25 15.37 -21.58
CA GLY A 12 -14.06 14.20 -21.93
C GLY A 12 -15.55 14.40 -21.61
N SER A 13 -16.08 13.57 -20.70
CA SER A 13 -17.49 13.63 -20.24
C SER A 13 -17.67 14.39 -18.93
N LEU A 14 -16.62 15.01 -18.40
CA LEU A 14 -16.60 15.71 -17.14
C LEU A 14 -16.59 17.22 -17.39
N SER A 15 -17.41 17.98 -16.65
CA SER A 15 -17.36 19.44 -16.63
C SER A 15 -17.19 19.92 -15.20
N PHE A 16 -16.24 20.83 -15.02
CA PHE A 16 -15.98 21.55 -13.77
C PHE A 16 -16.35 23.01 -13.99
N GLY A 17 -17.22 23.55 -13.14
CA GLY A 17 -17.62 24.95 -13.21
C GLY A 17 -17.62 25.60 -11.85
N LEU A 18 -17.24 26.87 -11.80
CA LEU A 18 -17.35 27.71 -10.60
C LEU A 18 -18.52 28.68 -10.72
N ASP A 19 -19.12 29.07 -9.60
CA ASP A 19 -20.07 30.18 -9.59
C ASP A 19 -19.39 31.51 -9.99
N SER A 20 -20.21 32.54 -10.24
CA SER A 20 -19.74 33.86 -10.71
C SER A 20 -18.75 34.58 -9.77
N VAL A 21 -18.62 34.13 -8.52
CA VAL A 21 -17.72 34.70 -7.50
C VAL A 21 -16.65 33.71 -7.03
N GLY A 22 -16.56 32.55 -7.69
CA GLY A 22 -15.62 31.47 -7.43
C GLY A 22 -15.65 30.92 -6.00
N THR A 23 -16.83 30.87 -5.38
CA THR A 23 -17.01 30.32 -4.01
C THR A 23 -17.30 28.83 -4.04
N ARG A 24 -18.20 28.40 -4.95
CA ARG A 24 -18.65 27.01 -5.07
C ARG A 24 -18.28 26.45 -6.43
N ALA A 25 -17.93 25.17 -6.45
CA ALA A 25 -17.74 24.42 -7.66
C ALA A 25 -18.86 23.41 -7.89
N SER A 26 -19.05 23.07 -9.16
CA SER A 26 -19.82 21.93 -9.61
C SER A 26 -18.92 21.01 -10.42
N LEU A 27 -19.06 19.71 -10.19
CA LEU A 27 -18.47 18.67 -11.02
C LEU A 27 -19.60 17.78 -11.54
N THR A 28 -19.80 17.80 -12.86
CA THR A 28 -20.91 17.08 -13.50
C THR A 28 -20.41 16.20 -14.64
N GLY A 29 -21.06 15.06 -14.82
CA GLY A 29 -20.75 14.15 -15.92
C GLY A 29 -21.59 12.88 -15.87
N GLY A 30 -22.30 12.58 -16.95
CA GLY A 30 -23.22 11.44 -16.99
C GLY A 30 -24.27 11.51 -15.87
N ARG A 31 -24.18 10.60 -14.89
CA ARG A 31 -25.07 10.54 -13.72
C ARG A 31 -24.46 11.14 -12.45
N PHE A 32 -23.20 11.58 -12.51
CA PHE A 32 -22.52 12.21 -11.39
C PHE A 32 -22.85 13.70 -11.35
N THR A 33 -23.28 14.16 -10.19
CA THR A 33 -23.54 15.56 -9.89
C THR A 33 -23.06 15.85 -8.48
N THR A 34 -22.38 16.96 -8.29
CA THR A 34 -22.01 17.43 -6.95
C THR A 34 -23.22 17.84 -6.13
N SER A 35 -23.09 17.83 -4.81
CA SER A 35 -24.08 18.34 -3.87
C SER A 35 -24.20 19.86 -3.94
N ALA A 36 -25.26 20.41 -3.35
CA ALA A 36 -25.54 21.85 -3.38
C ALA A 36 -24.53 22.69 -2.56
N ARG A 37 -23.74 22.07 -1.69
CA ARG A 37 -22.70 22.75 -0.92
C ARG A 37 -21.56 23.21 -1.83
N GLY A 38 -21.18 22.37 -2.79
CA GLY A 38 -20.21 22.73 -3.84
C GLY A 38 -18.81 23.04 -3.31
N ARG A 39 -18.41 22.44 -2.19
CA ARG A 39 -17.05 22.59 -1.67
C ARG A 39 -16.08 21.80 -2.54
N PHE A 40 -14.98 22.42 -2.95
CA PHE A 40 -14.00 21.80 -3.85
C PHE A 40 -12.56 21.81 -3.33
N TRP A 41 -12.29 22.54 -2.25
CA TRP A 41 -11.08 22.40 -1.46
C TRP A 41 -11.35 22.75 0.00
N SER A 42 -10.49 22.24 0.88
CA SER A 42 -10.41 22.70 2.27
C SER A 42 -8.97 22.77 2.73
N LEU A 43 -8.73 23.62 3.72
CA LEU A 43 -7.44 23.80 4.35
C LEU A 43 -7.63 23.70 5.86
N SER A 44 -6.75 22.97 6.55
CA SER A 44 -6.63 23.05 8.01
C SER A 44 -5.37 23.84 8.34
N VAL A 45 -5.50 24.81 9.24
CA VAL A 45 -4.39 25.65 9.70
C VAL A 45 -4.26 25.62 11.22
N MET A 46 -3.06 25.90 11.71
CA MET A 46 -2.79 26.19 13.11
C MET A 46 -2.51 27.67 13.29
N ILE A 47 -3.17 28.29 14.27
CA ILE A 47 -3.05 29.71 14.62
C ILE A 47 -2.84 29.80 16.13
N GLY A 48 -1.61 30.11 16.56
CA GLY A 48 -1.23 30.04 17.97
C GLY A 48 -1.47 28.63 18.54
N ASP A 49 -2.28 28.54 19.60
CA ASP A 49 -2.61 27.25 20.25
C ASP A 49 -3.78 26.50 19.60
N GLN A 50 -4.48 27.10 18.63
CA GLN A 50 -5.55 26.43 17.89
C GLN A 50 -4.93 25.55 16.82
N ARG A 51 -4.89 24.24 17.05
CA ARG A 51 -4.12 23.28 16.24
C ARG A 51 -4.81 22.82 14.95
N ASP A 52 -6.12 22.99 14.86
CA ASP A 52 -6.94 22.51 13.75
C ASP A 52 -8.08 23.50 13.50
N VAL A 53 -7.82 24.49 12.65
CA VAL A 53 -8.76 25.54 12.27
C VAL A 53 -9.14 25.35 10.80
N ALA A 54 -10.39 24.97 10.57
CA ALA A 54 -10.89 24.69 9.24
C ALA A 54 -11.13 25.96 8.41
N VAL A 55 -10.81 25.87 7.12
CA VAL A 55 -11.14 26.81 6.06
C VAL A 55 -11.79 26.02 4.93
N HIS A 56 -12.90 26.53 4.38
CA HIS A 56 -13.67 25.85 3.34
C HIS A 56 -13.91 26.77 2.15
N SER A 57 -13.82 26.22 0.93
CA SER A 57 -13.91 27.00 -0.32
C SER A 57 -15.22 27.77 -0.45
N GLU A 58 -16.35 27.21 -0.02
CA GLU A 58 -17.69 27.81 -0.12
C GLU A 58 -17.91 29.05 0.77
N GLN A 59 -16.94 29.36 1.64
CA GLN A 59 -16.91 30.56 2.47
C GLN A 59 -15.93 31.62 1.96
N GLN A 60 -15.21 31.33 0.87
CA GLN A 60 -14.19 32.21 0.31
C GLN A 60 -14.66 32.89 -0.95
N ARG A 61 -14.10 34.06 -1.27
CA ARG A 61 -14.23 34.71 -2.58
C ARG A 61 -12.90 34.63 -3.29
N SER A 62 -12.90 34.27 -4.56
CA SER A 62 -11.69 34.18 -5.37
C SER A 62 -11.68 35.16 -6.53
N THR A 63 -10.48 35.40 -7.04
CA THR A 63 -10.29 35.91 -8.40
C THR A 63 -10.10 34.71 -9.32
N VAL A 64 -10.97 34.57 -10.32
CA VAL A 64 -10.89 33.49 -11.32
C VAL A 64 -10.47 34.10 -12.65
N VAL A 65 -9.39 33.57 -13.23
CA VAL A 65 -8.93 33.95 -14.56
C VAL A 65 -8.86 32.70 -15.43
N ARG A 66 -9.50 32.75 -16.59
CA ARG A 66 -9.41 31.70 -17.59
C ARG A 66 -8.33 32.02 -18.62
N HIS A 67 -7.49 31.04 -18.89
CA HIS A 67 -6.50 31.03 -19.96
C HIS A 67 -6.71 29.75 -20.77
N ASP A 68 -7.41 29.86 -21.90
CA ASP A 68 -7.77 28.74 -22.77
C ASP A 68 -8.44 27.58 -21.99
N ASP A 69 -7.72 26.48 -21.80
CA ASP A 69 -8.14 25.26 -21.13
C ASP A 69 -7.74 25.22 -19.64
N THR A 70 -7.33 26.36 -19.07
CA THR A 70 -6.90 26.48 -17.67
C THR A 70 -7.71 27.54 -16.93
N LEU A 71 -8.11 27.23 -15.70
CA LEU A 71 -8.62 28.17 -14.71
C LEU A 71 -7.56 28.38 -13.62
N VAL A 72 -7.24 29.65 -13.35
CA VAL A 72 -6.40 30.07 -12.24
C VAL A 72 -7.29 30.75 -11.20
N ILE A 73 -7.38 30.14 -10.02
CA ILE A 73 -8.23 30.56 -8.91
C ILE A 73 -7.32 31.07 -7.80
N SER A 74 -7.37 32.36 -7.51
CA SER A 74 -6.47 33.02 -6.57
C SER A 74 -7.21 33.59 -5.36
N TYR A 75 -6.58 33.47 -4.20
CA TYR A 75 -7.03 34.01 -2.93
C TYR A 75 -5.86 34.73 -2.25
N ASP A 76 -6.04 35.99 -1.89
CA ASP A 76 -5.03 36.77 -1.14
C ASP A 76 -5.22 36.64 0.38
N THR A 77 -6.45 36.34 0.81
CA THR A 77 -6.79 36.10 2.22
C THR A 77 -7.87 35.04 2.30
N LEU A 78 -7.91 34.33 3.43
CA LEU A 78 -8.90 33.30 3.71
C LEU A 78 -9.69 33.63 4.97
N THR A 79 -10.93 33.17 5.05
CA THR A 79 -11.79 33.27 6.22
C THR A 79 -11.98 31.88 6.83
N THR A 80 -11.63 31.72 8.10
CA THR A 80 -11.84 30.47 8.84
C THR A 80 -13.32 30.22 9.09
N VAL A 81 -13.69 28.98 9.39
CA VAL A 81 -15.08 28.63 9.78
C VAL A 81 -15.55 29.41 11.01
N ALA A 82 -14.63 29.82 11.89
CA ALA A 82 -14.91 30.68 13.03
C ALA A 82 -15.06 32.18 12.69
N GLY A 83 -14.88 32.56 11.43
CA GLY A 83 -15.03 33.93 10.93
C GLY A 83 -13.78 34.81 11.02
N ALA A 84 -12.61 34.25 11.37
CA ALA A 84 -11.37 35.01 11.39
C ALA A 84 -10.75 35.10 9.99
N THR A 85 -10.29 36.28 9.59
CA THR A 85 -9.51 36.46 8.36
C THR A 85 -8.04 36.15 8.63
N ILE A 86 -7.43 35.35 7.76
CA ILE A 86 -6.02 34.96 7.81
C ILE A 86 -5.33 35.29 6.49
N ASP A 87 -4.04 35.60 6.62
CA ASP A 87 -3.15 35.94 5.51
C ASP A 87 -2.58 34.65 4.92
N VAL A 88 -3.12 34.20 3.79
CA VAL A 88 -2.70 33.01 3.07
C VAL A 88 -2.89 33.27 1.59
N ASP A 89 -1.78 33.37 0.87
CA ASP A 89 -1.76 33.45 -0.58
C ASP A 89 -1.96 32.04 -1.12
N LEU A 90 -3.11 31.76 -1.74
CA LEU A 90 -3.44 30.47 -2.30
C LEU A 90 -3.78 30.60 -3.78
N VAL A 91 -3.12 29.80 -4.60
CA VAL A 91 -3.40 29.66 -6.04
C VAL A 91 -3.75 28.21 -6.33
N ILE A 92 -4.92 28.00 -6.93
CA ILE A 92 -5.36 26.70 -7.44
C ILE A 92 -5.43 26.81 -8.96
N VAL A 93 -4.73 25.90 -9.64
CA VAL A 93 -4.77 25.76 -11.09
C VAL A 93 -5.55 24.51 -11.43
N VAL A 94 -6.58 24.68 -12.25
CA VAL A 94 -7.36 23.59 -12.84
C VAL A 94 -7.14 23.61 -14.34
N SER A 95 -6.67 22.51 -14.93
CA SER A 95 -6.45 22.42 -16.38
C SER A 95 -7.27 21.29 -16.98
N ALA A 96 -7.85 21.52 -18.14
CA ALA A 96 -8.54 20.51 -18.93
C ALA A 96 -7.56 19.86 -19.93
N GLY A 97 -7.39 18.55 -19.80
CA GLY A 97 -6.82 17.71 -20.84
C GLY A 97 -7.90 17.17 -21.78
N VAL A 98 -7.54 16.17 -22.58
CA VAL A 98 -8.48 15.53 -23.51
C VAL A 98 -9.63 14.84 -22.78
N ASP A 99 -9.31 14.04 -21.75
CA ASP A 99 -10.26 13.16 -21.05
C ASP A 99 -10.27 13.32 -19.52
N GLU A 100 -9.50 14.27 -18.98
CA GLU A 100 -9.33 14.46 -17.55
C GLU A 100 -9.04 15.92 -17.17
N LEU A 101 -9.39 16.26 -15.93
CA LEU A 101 -9.05 17.52 -15.31
C LEU A 101 -7.87 17.31 -14.37
N SER A 102 -6.87 18.18 -14.43
CA SER A 102 -5.79 18.22 -13.43
C SER A 102 -5.95 19.41 -12.49
N PHE A 103 -5.63 19.18 -11.22
CA PHE A 103 -5.71 20.13 -10.12
C PHE A 103 -4.35 20.21 -9.45
N ARG A 104 -3.89 21.44 -9.18
CA ARG A 104 -2.73 21.70 -8.34
C ARG A 104 -2.95 22.96 -7.53
N ALA A 105 -2.54 22.95 -6.26
CA ALA A 105 -2.48 24.14 -5.45
C ALA A 105 -1.05 24.45 -5.01
N THR A 106 -0.76 25.74 -5.00
CA THR A 106 0.47 26.32 -4.47
C THR A 106 0.13 27.55 -3.62
N GLY A 107 0.94 27.86 -2.62
CA GLY A 107 0.66 28.99 -1.76
C GLY A 107 1.63 29.15 -0.60
N GLU A 108 1.50 30.27 0.10
CA GLU A 108 2.28 30.62 1.28
C GLU A 108 1.40 31.24 2.34
N ALA A 109 1.67 30.91 3.59
CA ALA A 109 1.01 31.47 4.75
C ALA A 109 1.78 32.66 5.31
N GLY A 110 1.03 33.67 5.76
CA GLY A 110 1.57 34.79 6.51
C GLY A 110 2.16 34.37 7.87
N THR A 111 2.84 35.31 8.50
CA THR A 111 3.55 35.05 9.77
C THR A 111 2.59 34.58 10.87
N GLY A 112 2.96 33.50 11.57
CA GLY A 112 2.20 32.96 12.70
C GLY A 112 1.09 31.96 12.33
N ILE A 113 1.00 31.59 11.05
CA ILE A 113 0.09 30.57 10.54
C ILE A 113 0.91 29.35 10.11
N THR A 114 0.48 28.16 10.52
CA THR A 114 1.03 26.90 10.01
C THR A 114 -0.04 26.15 9.24
N LEU A 115 0.25 25.80 8.00
CA LEU A 115 -0.66 25.03 7.15
C LEU A 115 -0.50 23.56 7.50
N ARG A 116 -1.56 22.91 7.99
CA ARG A 116 -1.51 21.51 8.45
C ARG A 116 -1.70 20.56 7.28
N GLU A 117 -2.75 20.77 6.51
CA GLU A 117 -3.11 19.95 5.36
C GLU A 117 -4.01 20.70 4.38
N MET A 118 -3.99 20.28 3.12
CA MET A 118 -4.93 20.72 2.09
C MET A 118 -5.62 19.53 1.45
N SER A 119 -6.95 19.59 1.35
CA SER A 119 -7.78 18.67 0.57
C SER A 119 -8.08 19.26 -0.80
N LEU A 120 -7.71 18.58 -1.88
CA LEU A 120 -7.94 19.03 -3.26
C LEU A 120 -7.95 17.84 -4.25
N PRO A 121 -8.89 17.79 -5.21
CA PRO A 121 -10.21 18.38 -5.11
C PRO A 121 -11.04 17.62 -4.06
N ILE A 122 -11.96 18.33 -3.41
CA ILE A 122 -13.08 17.69 -2.70
C ILE A 122 -14.20 17.49 -3.73
N VAL A 123 -14.64 16.25 -3.89
CA VAL A 123 -15.78 15.89 -4.75
C VAL A 123 -16.93 15.42 -3.87
N GLU A 124 -17.86 16.32 -3.57
CA GLU A 124 -19.05 16.02 -2.78
C GLU A 124 -20.18 15.53 -3.70
N LEU A 125 -20.39 14.23 -3.82
CA LEU A 125 -21.35 13.61 -4.74
C LEU A 125 -22.75 13.50 -4.11
N ALA A 126 -23.75 14.10 -4.78
CA ALA A 126 -25.15 13.88 -4.45
C ALA A 126 -25.56 12.41 -4.72
N PRO A 127 -26.63 11.91 -4.06
CA PRO A 127 -27.21 10.62 -4.40
C PRO A 127 -27.84 10.68 -5.80
N GLY A 128 -27.58 9.66 -6.62
CA GLY A 128 -28.17 9.46 -7.93
C GLY A 128 -29.00 8.17 -8.03
N PRO A 129 -29.66 7.91 -9.17
CA PRO A 129 -30.51 6.73 -9.35
C PRO A 129 -29.80 5.38 -9.16
N ALA A 130 -28.48 5.35 -9.37
CA ALA A 130 -27.65 4.15 -9.24
C ALA A 130 -26.93 4.03 -7.88
N SER A 131 -27.17 4.94 -6.93
CA SER A 131 -26.37 5.00 -5.70
C SER A 131 -26.51 3.79 -4.78
N GLN A 132 -27.55 2.97 -4.94
CA GLN A 132 -27.69 1.70 -4.21
C GLN A 132 -26.79 0.58 -4.75
N HIS A 133 -26.24 0.75 -5.95
CA HIS A 133 -25.37 -0.21 -6.64
C HIS A 133 -23.95 0.33 -6.84
N GLU A 134 -23.60 1.43 -6.16
CA GLU A 134 -22.25 1.98 -6.19
C GLU A 134 -21.25 1.06 -5.47
N ALA A 135 -20.03 1.02 -6.01
CA ALA A 135 -18.88 0.40 -5.37
C ALA A 135 -17.68 1.36 -5.40
N LEU A 136 -17.08 1.59 -4.24
CA LEU A 136 -15.85 2.37 -4.08
C LEU A 136 -14.65 1.41 -4.11
N TYR A 137 -13.70 1.70 -4.98
CA TYR A 137 -12.46 0.94 -5.13
C TYR A 137 -11.30 1.75 -4.59
N ARG A 138 -10.53 1.13 -3.70
CA ARG A 138 -9.36 1.73 -3.06
C ARG A 138 -8.18 0.80 -3.24
N SER A 139 -7.04 1.33 -3.63
CA SER A 139 -5.79 0.59 -3.87
C SER A 139 -5.06 0.22 -2.56
N GLU A 140 -5.80 -0.09 -1.49
CA GLU A 140 -5.22 -0.58 -0.23
C GLU A 140 -4.62 -1.98 -0.43
N GLY A 141 -3.32 -2.17 -0.16
CA GLY A 141 -2.62 -3.41 -0.44
C GLY A 141 -2.82 -3.88 -1.89
N LEU A 142 -3.41 -5.06 -2.10
CA LEU A 142 -3.75 -5.54 -3.46
C LEU A 142 -5.10 -5.01 -4.00
N GLY A 143 -5.86 -4.31 -3.18
CA GLY A 143 -7.12 -3.68 -3.55
C GLY A 143 -8.26 -4.00 -2.60
N ARG A 144 -9.16 -3.04 -2.48
CA ARG A 144 -10.36 -3.11 -1.66
C ARG A 144 -11.57 -2.64 -2.45
N LYS A 145 -12.66 -3.40 -2.36
CA LYS A 145 -13.97 -3.07 -2.94
C LYS A 145 -14.98 -2.86 -1.83
N ILE A 146 -15.47 -1.64 -1.71
CA ILE A 146 -16.47 -1.24 -0.72
C ILE A 146 -17.82 -1.08 -1.42
N GLU A 147 -18.70 -2.05 -1.25
CA GLU A 147 -20.06 -1.99 -1.78
C GLU A 147 -20.94 -1.06 -0.94
N ARG A 148 -21.85 -0.33 -1.61
CA ARG A 148 -22.78 0.62 -0.96
C ARG A 148 -22.03 1.63 -0.06
N PRO A 149 -21.00 2.33 -0.60
CA PRO A 149 -20.07 3.13 0.20
C PRO A 149 -20.75 4.18 1.08
N ARG A 150 -21.85 4.79 0.60
CA ARG A 150 -22.65 5.79 1.33
C ARG A 150 -23.17 5.31 2.68
N THR A 151 -23.46 4.02 2.82
CA THR A 151 -23.90 3.43 4.11
C THR A 151 -22.73 2.76 4.84
N ARG A 152 -21.80 2.14 4.11
CA ARG A 152 -20.66 1.44 4.71
C ARG A 152 -19.68 2.39 5.41
N LEU A 153 -19.47 3.61 4.90
CA LEU A 153 -18.58 4.61 5.49
C LEU A 153 -19.09 5.16 6.82
N ALA A 154 -20.38 5.02 7.14
CA ALA A 154 -20.90 5.42 8.45
C ALA A 154 -20.14 4.72 9.60
N ARG A 155 -19.60 3.51 9.38
CA ARG A 155 -18.80 2.76 10.37
C ARG A 155 -17.43 3.37 10.68
N ALA A 156 -16.97 4.34 9.90
CA ALA A 156 -15.69 5.02 10.13
C ALA A 156 -15.78 6.15 11.19
N HIS A 157 -16.95 6.35 11.79
CA HIS A 157 -17.14 7.28 12.88
C HIS A 157 -16.22 6.93 14.06
N SER A 158 -15.77 7.94 14.80
CA SER A 158 -14.91 7.72 15.96
C SER A 158 -15.64 7.83 17.29
N GLU A 159 -16.86 8.42 17.31
CA GLU A 159 -17.62 8.89 18.48
C GLU A 159 -16.90 9.95 19.35
N TYR A 160 -15.58 9.81 19.56
CA TYR A 160 -14.79 10.58 20.51
C TYR A 160 -13.52 11.20 19.93
N MET A 161 -12.83 10.51 19.01
CA MET A 161 -11.45 10.88 18.61
C MET A 161 -11.39 11.89 17.44
N ARG A 162 -12.50 12.16 16.77
CA ARG A 162 -12.62 13.01 15.57
C ARG A 162 -13.92 13.82 15.63
N ASP A 163 -13.95 14.94 14.92
CA ASP A 163 -15.16 15.75 14.78
C ASP A 163 -16.13 15.14 13.75
N ASP A 164 -16.87 14.11 14.18
CA ASP A 164 -17.89 13.45 13.36
C ASP A 164 -19.06 14.41 12.99
N SER A 165 -19.11 15.63 13.54
CA SER A 165 -20.09 16.68 13.19
C SER A 165 -19.70 17.50 11.95
N ALA A 166 -18.42 17.52 11.60
CA ALA A 166 -17.92 18.07 10.33
C ALA A 166 -18.01 17.06 9.17
N GLY A 167 -18.15 15.78 9.50
CA GLY A 167 -18.30 14.66 8.55
C GLY A 167 -17.59 13.41 9.04
N ILE A 168 -17.98 12.26 8.50
CA ILE A 168 -17.35 10.97 8.81
C ILE A 168 -16.41 10.62 7.67
N TRP A 169 -15.13 10.44 7.98
CA TRP A 169 -14.08 10.19 6.98
C TRP A 169 -13.30 8.91 7.28
N GLU A 170 -13.08 8.12 6.23
CA GLU A 170 -12.13 7.02 6.19
C GLU A 170 -10.95 7.44 5.28
N GLN A 171 -9.73 7.28 5.77
CA GLN A 171 -8.51 7.75 5.11
C GLN A 171 -7.58 6.56 4.90
N SER A 172 -6.83 6.58 3.80
CA SER A 172 -5.74 5.64 3.57
C SER A 172 -4.54 6.35 3.02
N ALA A 173 -3.37 6.00 3.54
CA ALA A 173 -2.14 6.69 3.23
C ALA A 173 -1.39 6.04 2.06
N TYR A 174 -0.97 6.87 1.10
CA TYR A 174 0.02 6.52 0.09
C TYR A 174 1.34 7.26 0.39
N PRO A 175 2.51 6.62 0.29
CA PRO A 175 2.69 5.17 0.14
C PRO A 175 2.41 4.42 1.46
N GLY A 176 2.19 3.12 1.38
CA GLY A 176 2.13 2.23 2.55
C GLY A 176 0.85 1.43 2.57
N GLU A 177 -0.21 1.97 3.19
CA GLU A 177 -1.52 1.31 3.17
C GLU A 177 -2.03 1.16 1.74
N MET A 178 -1.85 2.20 0.92
CA MET A 178 -2.15 2.18 -0.51
C MET A 178 -0.91 1.81 -1.32
N SER A 179 -1.09 0.89 -2.25
CA SER A 179 -0.06 0.45 -3.20
C SER A 179 0.05 1.34 -4.43
N MET A 180 -1.04 2.02 -4.78
CA MET A 180 -1.16 2.94 -5.91
C MET A 180 -1.86 4.22 -5.45
N PRO A 181 -1.45 5.43 -5.86
CA PRO A 181 -2.07 6.69 -5.45
C PRO A 181 -3.35 6.99 -6.27
N TRP A 182 -4.36 6.12 -6.19
CA TRP A 182 -5.68 6.38 -6.78
C TRP A 182 -6.82 5.66 -6.05
N GLN A 183 -8.01 6.22 -6.16
CA GLN A 183 -9.27 5.60 -5.77
C GLN A 183 -10.34 5.93 -6.82
N GLY A 184 -11.48 5.24 -6.78
CA GLY A 184 -12.57 5.61 -7.66
C GLY A 184 -13.89 4.93 -7.38
N LEU A 185 -14.95 5.48 -7.96
CA LEU A 185 -16.33 5.10 -7.71
C LEU A 185 -16.97 4.59 -9.00
N GLU A 186 -17.40 3.33 -8.97
CA GLU A 186 -18.20 2.74 -10.03
C GLU A 186 -19.68 3.00 -9.78
N SER A 187 -20.38 3.51 -10.79
CA SER A 187 -21.82 3.76 -10.76
C SER A 187 -22.43 3.56 -12.15
N GLY A 188 -23.14 2.45 -12.33
CA GLY A 188 -23.69 2.08 -13.64
C GLY A 188 -22.60 1.73 -14.65
N ASP A 189 -22.60 2.38 -15.82
CA ASP A 189 -21.64 2.18 -16.91
C ASP A 189 -20.43 3.15 -16.84
N ARG A 190 -20.23 3.79 -15.69
CA ARG A 190 -19.20 4.83 -15.50
C ARG A 190 -18.36 4.61 -14.26
N PHE A 191 -17.12 5.08 -14.34
CA PHE A 191 -16.15 5.07 -13.26
C PHE A 191 -15.58 6.47 -13.04
N LEU A 192 -15.85 7.06 -11.87
CA LEU A 192 -15.23 8.31 -11.45
C LEU A 192 -13.86 8.01 -10.87
N TYR A 193 -12.81 8.41 -11.56
CA TYR A 193 -11.41 8.19 -11.22
C TYR A 193 -10.83 9.42 -10.53
N LEU A 194 -10.16 9.22 -9.39
CA LEU A 194 -9.42 10.24 -8.65
C LEU A 194 -8.03 9.71 -8.32
N ALA A 195 -6.99 10.35 -8.84
CA ALA A 195 -5.62 9.89 -8.69
C ALA A 195 -4.63 11.03 -8.47
N ARG A 196 -3.45 10.68 -7.98
CA ARG A 196 -2.31 11.58 -7.95
C ARG A 196 -1.26 11.07 -8.92
N HIS A 197 -1.12 11.73 -10.06
CA HIS A 197 -0.14 11.41 -11.10
C HIS A 197 1.17 12.19 -10.86
N ASP A 198 1.69 12.08 -9.64
CA ASP A 198 2.86 12.83 -9.19
C ASP A 198 4.15 12.04 -9.42
N PRO A 199 5.06 12.49 -10.32
CA PRO A 199 6.32 11.81 -10.60
C PRO A 199 7.29 11.78 -9.40
N ASP A 200 7.07 12.62 -8.38
CA ASP A 200 7.88 12.61 -7.16
C ASP A 200 7.35 11.62 -6.10
N PHE A 201 6.18 11.00 -6.34
CA PHE A 201 5.54 10.04 -5.44
C PHE A 201 5.40 10.56 -4.01
N ARG A 202 5.05 11.84 -3.87
CA ARG A 202 4.84 12.48 -2.56
C ARG A 202 3.77 11.72 -1.76
N GLY A 203 3.93 11.73 -0.45
CA GLY A 203 2.91 11.20 0.47
C GLY A 203 1.59 11.98 0.37
N ALA A 204 0.47 11.25 0.46
CA ALA A 204 -0.89 11.80 0.50
C ALA A 204 -1.85 10.86 1.24
N LEU A 205 -2.98 11.39 1.69
CA LEU A 205 -4.11 10.59 2.14
C LEU A 205 -5.21 10.61 1.08
N PHE A 206 -5.68 9.45 0.67
CA PHE A 206 -6.91 9.36 -0.11
C PHE A 206 -8.07 9.18 0.86
N SER A 207 -9.01 10.11 0.82
CA SER A 207 -10.10 10.20 1.78
C SER A 207 -11.42 9.90 1.09
N ALA A 208 -12.25 9.08 1.74
CA ALA A 208 -13.63 8.87 1.38
C ALA A 208 -14.50 9.14 2.61
N GLY A 209 -15.58 9.89 2.46
CA GLY A 209 -16.38 10.31 3.59
C GLY A 209 -17.84 10.52 3.25
N ILE A 210 -18.61 10.82 4.28
CA ILE A 210 -20.03 11.16 4.19
C ILE A 210 -20.32 12.35 5.12
N PRO A 211 -21.45 13.06 4.91
CA PRO A 211 -21.92 14.08 5.84
C PRO A 211 -22.04 13.57 7.28
N ALA A 212 -22.13 14.52 8.20
CA ALA A 212 -22.41 14.23 9.59
C ALA A 212 -23.74 13.46 9.77
N ARG A 213 -23.84 12.73 10.89
CA ARG A 213 -25.00 11.90 11.21
C ARG A 213 -26.31 12.67 11.08
N GLY A 214 -27.31 12.03 10.47
CA GLY A 214 -28.64 12.60 10.24
C GLY A 214 -28.78 13.38 8.92
N THR A 215 -27.69 13.54 8.15
CA THR A 215 -27.73 13.98 6.75
C THR A 215 -27.41 12.77 5.88
N GLU A 216 -28.35 12.35 5.04
CA GLU A 216 -28.22 11.09 4.30
C GLU A 216 -27.95 11.30 2.81
N GLY A 217 -27.20 10.37 2.24
CA GLY A 217 -27.18 10.14 0.80
C GLY A 217 -26.01 10.74 0.04
N GLU A 218 -25.16 11.61 0.60
CA GLU A 218 -23.94 12.08 -0.09
C GLU A 218 -22.74 11.15 0.10
N LEU A 219 -21.75 11.27 -0.78
CA LEU A 219 -20.44 10.61 -0.71
C LEU A 219 -19.37 11.63 -1.08
N TRP A 220 -18.32 11.74 -0.29
CA TRP A 220 -17.25 12.69 -0.49
C TRP A 220 -15.96 11.95 -0.82
N LEU A 221 -15.23 12.41 -1.85
CA LEU A 221 -13.91 11.89 -2.21
C LEU A 221 -12.91 13.05 -2.22
N SER A 222 -11.70 12.82 -1.72
CA SER A 222 -10.64 13.84 -1.73
C SER A 222 -9.25 13.21 -1.70
N VAL A 223 -8.26 13.97 -2.17
CA VAL A 223 -6.84 13.73 -1.90
C VAL A 223 -6.36 14.82 -0.93
N VAL A 224 -5.74 14.41 0.17
CA VAL A 224 -5.24 15.28 1.22
C VAL A 224 -3.72 15.28 1.18
N THR A 225 -3.13 16.45 1.05
CA THR A 225 -1.68 16.65 1.13
C THR A 225 -1.31 17.12 2.54
N PRO A 226 -0.55 16.33 3.32
CA PRO A 226 0.03 16.78 4.58
C PRO A 226 1.10 17.85 4.31
N LEU A 227 1.12 18.92 5.09
CA LEU A 227 2.03 20.06 4.91
C LEU A 227 2.85 20.31 6.20
N ASP A 228 2.17 20.75 7.25
CA ASP A 228 2.70 21.25 8.53
C ASP A 228 3.85 22.26 8.39
N ARG A 229 3.66 23.22 7.48
CA ARG A 229 4.65 24.22 7.04
C ARG A 229 3.96 25.54 6.65
N SER A 230 4.72 26.56 6.24
CA SER A 230 4.15 27.79 5.69
C SER A 230 3.71 27.67 4.24
N SER A 231 4.24 26.68 3.50
CA SER A 231 4.03 26.55 2.07
C SER A 231 3.05 25.42 1.69
N ILE A 232 2.39 25.60 0.55
CA ILE A 232 1.50 24.61 -0.08
C ILE A 232 2.15 24.17 -1.39
N ASP A 233 2.26 22.86 -1.59
CA ASP A 233 2.35 22.25 -2.92
C ASP A 233 1.69 20.87 -2.89
N THR A 234 0.54 20.76 -3.55
CA THR A 234 -0.20 19.50 -3.60
C THR A 234 0.36 18.52 -4.63
N GLY A 235 1.28 18.93 -5.49
CA GLY A 235 1.55 18.21 -6.73
C GLY A 235 0.30 18.11 -7.61
N GLU A 236 0.38 17.31 -8.68
CA GLU A 236 -0.70 17.14 -9.65
C GLU A 236 -1.69 16.04 -9.23
N ILE A 237 -2.98 16.37 -9.28
CA ILE A 237 -4.09 15.49 -8.90
C ILE A 237 -5.08 15.48 -10.07
N VAL A 238 -5.48 14.29 -10.50
CA VAL A 238 -6.25 14.06 -11.72
C VAL A 238 -7.63 13.52 -11.41
N VAL A 239 -8.65 14.05 -12.08
CA VAL A 239 -10.03 13.55 -12.04
C VAL A 239 -10.52 13.25 -13.46
N ALA A 240 -11.06 12.05 -13.65
CA ALA A 240 -11.61 11.64 -14.95
C ALA A 240 -12.94 10.88 -14.77
N LEU A 241 -13.81 10.97 -15.77
CA LEU A 241 -15.01 10.14 -15.85
C LEU A 241 -14.88 9.13 -16.99
N LEU A 242 -14.57 7.90 -16.63
CA LEU A 242 -14.27 6.83 -17.57
C LEU A 242 -15.52 6.04 -17.94
N ALA A 243 -15.58 5.54 -19.17
CA ALA A 243 -16.58 4.56 -19.59
C ALA A 243 -16.20 3.16 -19.06
N GLY A 244 -17.19 2.42 -18.58
CA GLY A 244 -17.02 1.12 -17.94
C GLY A 244 -16.87 1.20 -16.41
N GLY A 245 -16.30 0.16 -15.82
CA GLY A 245 -16.12 0.04 -14.37
C GLY A 245 -14.66 0.16 -13.93
N TRP A 246 -14.33 -0.41 -12.77
CA TRP A 246 -13.02 -0.35 -12.13
C TRP A 246 -11.83 -0.74 -13.03
N ARG A 247 -12.03 -1.66 -14.00
CA ARG A 247 -10.97 -2.03 -14.96
C ARG A 247 -10.52 -0.85 -15.81
N ALA A 248 -11.40 0.11 -16.10
CA ALA A 248 -11.04 1.34 -16.79
C ALA A 248 -10.13 2.21 -15.92
N GLY A 249 -10.43 2.33 -14.61
CA GLY A 249 -9.56 3.03 -13.65
C GLY A 249 -8.18 2.39 -13.50
N ALA A 250 -8.13 1.06 -13.38
CA ALA A 250 -6.86 0.33 -13.30
C ALA A 250 -6.00 0.50 -14.58
N ARG A 251 -6.62 0.45 -15.77
CA ARG A 251 -5.93 0.72 -17.04
C ARG A 251 -5.45 2.16 -17.15
N ARG A 252 -6.29 3.14 -16.78
CA ARG A 252 -5.89 4.56 -16.76
C ARG A 252 -4.67 4.79 -15.85
N TYR A 253 -4.65 4.17 -14.68
CA TYR A 253 -3.49 4.25 -13.81
C TYR A 253 -2.25 3.59 -14.44
N ARG A 254 -2.42 2.42 -15.08
CA ARG A 254 -1.34 1.73 -15.77
C ARG A 254 -0.77 2.56 -16.94
N GLU A 255 -1.62 3.23 -17.72
CA GLU A 255 -1.20 4.13 -18.82
C GLU A 255 -0.25 5.22 -18.31
N TRP A 256 -0.54 5.83 -17.15
CA TRP A 256 0.39 6.76 -16.51
C TRP A 256 1.66 6.06 -16.02
N ALA A 257 1.51 4.91 -15.36
CA ALA A 257 2.62 4.16 -14.80
C ALA A 257 3.63 3.70 -15.86
N ASP A 258 3.20 3.39 -17.09
CA ASP A 258 4.09 3.00 -18.20
C ASP A 258 5.14 4.08 -18.56
N SER A 259 4.98 5.33 -18.09
CA SER A 259 5.98 6.39 -18.25
C SER A 259 7.24 6.21 -17.37
N TRP A 260 7.14 5.46 -16.26
CA TRP A 260 8.22 5.28 -15.28
C TRP A 260 8.42 3.83 -14.82
N TYR A 261 7.43 2.97 -15.04
CA TYR A 261 7.45 1.57 -14.63
C TYR A 261 8.19 0.72 -15.66
N HIS A 262 9.10 -0.13 -15.19
CA HIS A 262 9.94 -0.98 -16.04
C HIS A 262 9.82 -2.46 -15.68
N GLY A 263 8.77 -2.85 -14.96
CA GLY A 263 8.63 -4.19 -14.40
C GLY A 263 9.51 -4.39 -13.16
N PRO A 264 9.32 -5.51 -12.42
CA PRO A 264 10.29 -5.96 -11.43
C PRO A 264 11.63 -6.31 -12.12
N PRO A 265 12.75 -6.39 -11.38
CA PRO A 265 14.01 -6.86 -11.92
C PRO A 265 13.87 -8.23 -12.63
N ALA A 266 14.55 -8.39 -13.77
CA ALA A 266 14.46 -9.60 -14.61
C ALA A 266 15.04 -10.88 -13.97
N SER A 267 15.52 -10.80 -12.73
CA SER A 267 16.29 -11.84 -12.07
C SER A 267 15.36 -12.81 -11.34
N ARG A 268 15.33 -14.06 -11.85
CA ARG A 268 14.77 -15.31 -11.27
C ARG A 268 13.37 -15.71 -11.71
N SER A 269 13.20 -17.02 -11.85
CA SER A 269 11.91 -17.70 -12.00
C SER A 269 10.96 -17.28 -10.88
N LYS A 270 9.69 -16.98 -11.21
CA LYS A 270 8.73 -16.50 -10.21
C LYS A 270 8.57 -17.50 -9.07
N LEU A 271 8.83 -17.03 -7.85
CA LEU A 271 8.76 -17.81 -6.62
C LEU A 271 7.34 -18.37 -6.44
N LYS A 272 7.26 -19.67 -6.13
CA LYS A 272 6.04 -20.39 -5.78
C LYS A 272 5.76 -20.28 -4.29
N GLY A 273 6.79 -20.25 -3.46
CA GLY A 273 6.65 -19.99 -2.03
C GLY A 273 7.88 -20.33 -1.19
N TRP A 274 7.78 -20.10 0.11
CA TRP A 274 8.84 -20.38 1.07
C TRP A 274 8.26 -20.78 2.43
N GLN A 275 9.09 -21.44 3.24
CA GLN A 275 8.83 -21.54 4.68
C GLN A 275 9.40 -20.30 5.37
N ARG A 276 8.57 -19.57 6.10
CA ARG A 276 9.05 -18.53 7.02
C ARG A 276 9.34 -19.17 8.38
N ILE A 277 10.57 -19.01 8.85
CA ILE A 277 11.10 -19.64 10.06
C ILE A 277 11.72 -18.59 10.96
N ILE A 278 11.42 -18.62 12.26
CA ILE A 278 12.08 -17.79 13.28
C ILE A 278 12.98 -18.68 14.11
N MET A 279 14.30 -18.44 14.07
CA MET A 279 15.27 -19.22 14.85
C MET A 279 15.24 -18.82 16.33
N ARG A 280 15.69 -17.60 16.65
CA ARG A 280 15.51 -17.00 17.98
C ARG A 280 14.31 -16.05 17.96
N HIS A 281 13.27 -16.40 18.71
CA HIS A 281 12.02 -15.65 18.76
C HIS A 281 12.16 -14.32 19.53
N GLN A 282 11.22 -13.39 19.33
CA GLN A 282 11.17 -12.09 20.00
C GLN A 282 11.25 -12.14 21.53
N PHE A 283 10.77 -13.23 22.15
CA PHE A 283 10.84 -13.43 23.61
C PHE A 283 12.07 -14.25 24.04
N GLY A 284 13.06 -14.41 23.15
CA GLY A 284 14.35 -15.02 23.43
C GLY A 284 14.44 -16.54 23.26
N ALA A 285 13.31 -17.23 23.08
CA ALA A 285 13.34 -18.69 22.91
C ALA A 285 13.95 -19.09 21.56
N GLU A 286 14.94 -19.98 21.63
CA GLU A 286 15.54 -20.64 20.48
C GLU A 286 14.63 -21.80 20.04
N GLN A 287 14.17 -21.76 18.79
CA GLN A 287 13.34 -22.80 18.18
C GLN A 287 14.16 -23.72 17.28
N PHE A 288 15.20 -23.19 16.62
CA PHE A 288 16.01 -23.88 15.61
C PHE A 288 17.46 -23.39 15.65
N HIS A 289 18.40 -24.25 15.25
CA HIS A 289 19.82 -23.95 15.04
C HIS A 289 20.17 -23.96 13.54
N TYR A 290 21.35 -23.45 13.16
CA TYR A 290 21.72 -23.35 11.74
C TYR A 290 21.80 -24.70 11.03
N ASP A 291 22.15 -25.77 11.76
CA ASP A 291 22.21 -27.12 11.21
C ASP A 291 20.81 -27.70 10.88
N ASP A 292 19.73 -27.11 11.42
CA ASP A 292 18.34 -27.50 11.09
C ASP A 292 17.88 -26.95 9.73
N LEU A 293 18.54 -25.93 9.19
CA LEU A 293 18.09 -25.21 7.99
C LEU A 293 18.01 -26.11 6.75
N VAL A 294 18.97 -27.03 6.58
CA VAL A 294 18.97 -27.95 5.43
C VAL A 294 17.81 -28.95 5.55
N PRO A 295 17.59 -29.67 6.67
CA PRO A 295 16.38 -30.46 6.88
C PRO A 295 15.08 -29.69 6.66
N ILE A 296 14.97 -28.48 7.20
CA ILE A 296 13.78 -27.63 7.02
C ILE A 296 13.54 -27.34 5.53
N PHE A 297 14.58 -26.96 4.79
CA PHE A 297 14.49 -26.71 3.36
C PHE A 297 13.98 -27.93 2.60
N GLU A 298 14.51 -29.12 2.92
CA GLU A 298 14.09 -30.37 2.29
C GLU A 298 12.60 -30.66 2.50
N LEU A 299 12.10 -30.49 3.74
CA LEU A 299 10.67 -30.62 4.03
C LEU A 299 9.83 -29.67 3.15
N GLY A 300 10.22 -28.39 3.05
CA GLY A 300 9.49 -27.44 2.19
C GLY A 300 9.54 -27.83 0.71
N ARG A 301 10.70 -28.30 0.25
CA ARG A 301 10.94 -28.71 -1.14
C ARG A 301 10.09 -29.90 -1.56
N GLU A 302 9.84 -30.85 -0.66
CA GLU A 302 8.92 -31.99 -0.88
C GLU A 302 7.47 -31.55 -1.18
N HIS A 303 7.09 -30.36 -0.75
CA HIS A 303 5.78 -29.74 -1.02
C HIS A 303 5.85 -28.66 -2.12
N GLY A 304 6.99 -28.52 -2.78
CA GLY A 304 7.17 -27.62 -3.92
C GLY A 304 7.55 -26.18 -3.59
N LEU A 305 7.91 -25.88 -2.34
CA LEU A 305 8.42 -24.57 -1.94
C LEU A 305 9.88 -24.39 -2.41
N ASP A 306 10.28 -23.14 -2.66
CA ASP A 306 11.55 -22.79 -3.29
C ASP A 306 12.66 -22.46 -2.29
N GLY A 307 12.31 -22.08 -1.06
CA GLY A 307 13.30 -21.64 -0.08
C GLY A 307 12.76 -21.36 1.32
N ILE A 308 13.58 -20.66 2.09
CA ILE A 308 13.29 -20.24 3.46
C ILE A 308 13.40 -18.72 3.55
N LEU A 309 12.40 -18.08 4.14
CA LEU A 309 12.49 -16.70 4.60
C LEU A 309 12.86 -16.72 6.09
N LEU A 310 14.11 -16.37 6.41
CA LEU A 310 14.72 -16.69 7.70
C LEU A 310 14.80 -15.47 8.64
N PHE A 311 14.12 -15.58 9.77
CA PHE A 311 13.98 -14.55 10.79
C PHE A 311 14.74 -14.94 12.06
N GLY A 312 15.16 -13.94 12.84
CA GLY A 312 15.82 -14.16 14.13
C GLY A 312 17.12 -14.96 14.02
N TRP A 313 17.82 -14.86 12.88
CA TRP A 313 19.06 -15.57 12.59
C TRP A 313 20.28 -14.93 13.27
N TRP A 314 20.16 -13.75 13.86
CA TRP A 314 21.25 -13.03 14.50
C TRP A 314 21.18 -13.11 16.03
N LYS A 315 22.27 -12.72 16.69
CA LYS A 315 22.48 -12.81 18.14
C LYS A 315 21.37 -12.25 19.01
N ALA A 316 20.78 -11.11 18.65
CA ALA A 316 19.72 -10.50 19.47
C ALA A 316 18.35 -11.20 19.30
N GLY A 317 18.15 -11.94 18.21
CA GLY A 317 16.88 -12.58 17.83
C GLY A 317 15.88 -11.61 17.21
N PHE A 318 14.79 -12.16 16.68
CA PHE A 318 13.79 -11.40 15.92
C PHE A 318 13.20 -10.23 16.73
N ASP A 319 12.92 -9.10 16.09
CA ASP A 319 12.45 -7.83 16.69
C ASP A 319 13.29 -7.33 17.87
N ARG A 320 14.62 -7.48 17.78
CA ARG A 320 15.59 -7.00 18.79
C ARG A 320 16.93 -6.66 18.15
N GLY A 321 17.63 -5.68 18.71
CA GLY A 321 19.01 -5.34 18.35
C GLY A 321 19.18 -4.63 17.00
N TYR A 322 18.10 -4.16 16.39
CA TYR A 322 18.18 -3.44 15.11
C TYR A 322 18.99 -2.13 15.23
N PRO A 323 19.85 -1.80 14.24
CA PRO A 323 20.07 -2.46 12.95
C PRO A 323 21.32 -3.38 12.92
N ILE A 324 21.67 -4.05 14.03
CA ILE A 324 22.88 -4.88 14.14
C ILE A 324 22.56 -6.35 13.88
N TYR A 325 23.22 -6.95 12.88
CA TYR A 325 22.98 -8.33 12.45
C TYR A 325 24.27 -9.14 12.42
N GLU A 326 24.54 -9.83 13.52
CA GLU A 326 25.69 -10.73 13.69
C GLU A 326 25.19 -12.16 13.89
N ALA A 327 25.77 -13.12 13.17
CA ALA A 327 25.44 -14.53 13.37
C ALA A 327 25.71 -14.94 14.83
N ASP A 328 24.83 -15.77 15.37
CA ASP A 328 24.82 -16.16 16.77
C ASP A 328 25.64 -17.44 16.98
N GLU A 329 26.64 -17.37 17.87
CA GLU A 329 27.44 -18.54 18.25
C GLU A 329 26.58 -19.62 18.94
N GLU A 330 25.53 -19.23 19.66
CA GLU A 330 24.61 -20.19 20.30
C GLU A 330 23.76 -20.96 19.27
N LEU A 331 23.49 -20.35 18.10
CA LEU A 331 22.78 -21.02 17.00
C LEU A 331 23.71 -21.87 16.11
N GLY A 332 25.03 -21.81 16.33
CA GLY A 332 26.06 -22.58 15.60
C GLY A 332 27.14 -21.74 14.91
N GLY A 333 27.07 -20.40 15.02
CA GLY A 333 28.09 -19.48 14.50
C GLY A 333 28.02 -19.21 12.99
N ALA A 334 28.75 -18.18 12.55
CA ALA A 334 28.71 -17.67 11.17
C ALA A 334 29.07 -18.73 10.12
N GLU A 335 30.03 -19.61 10.41
CA GLU A 335 30.42 -20.66 9.48
C GLU A 335 29.32 -21.70 9.25
N ALA A 336 28.56 -22.07 10.29
CA ALA A 336 27.46 -23.02 10.14
C ALA A 336 26.32 -22.43 9.30
N LEU A 337 25.98 -21.16 9.55
CA LEU A 337 25.01 -20.42 8.73
C LEU A 337 25.45 -20.35 7.26
N ALA A 338 26.70 -19.96 7.00
CA ALA A 338 27.24 -19.89 5.64
C ALA A 338 27.27 -21.27 4.95
N ARG A 339 27.61 -22.34 5.68
CA ARG A 339 27.55 -23.73 5.15
C ARG A 339 26.13 -24.15 4.80
N ALA A 340 25.14 -23.83 5.64
CA ALA A 340 23.74 -24.13 5.38
C ALA A 340 23.22 -23.39 4.13
N ILE A 341 23.50 -22.08 4.05
CA ILE A 341 23.18 -21.24 2.89
C ILE A 341 23.79 -21.83 1.61
N LYS A 342 25.09 -22.13 1.64
CA LYS A 342 25.78 -22.74 0.49
C LYS A 342 25.14 -24.06 0.08
N THR A 343 24.85 -24.94 1.05
CA THR A 343 24.27 -26.27 0.78
C THR A 343 22.90 -26.16 0.13
N ILE A 344 22.05 -25.24 0.61
CA ILE A 344 20.71 -25.01 0.04
C ILE A 344 20.82 -24.41 -1.37
N ASN A 345 21.74 -23.45 -1.58
CA ASN A 345 22.01 -22.88 -2.90
C ASN A 345 22.49 -23.94 -3.91
N ASP A 346 23.39 -24.84 -3.50
CA ASP A 346 23.89 -25.95 -4.33
C ASP A 346 22.76 -26.93 -4.72
N ARG A 347 21.69 -27.00 -3.92
CA ARG A 347 20.49 -27.81 -4.17
C ARG A 347 19.38 -27.07 -4.93
N GLY A 348 19.66 -25.86 -5.41
CA GLY A 348 18.74 -25.04 -6.19
C GLY A 348 17.70 -24.26 -5.36
N GLY A 349 17.82 -24.26 -4.03
CA GLY A 349 16.99 -23.44 -3.16
C GLY A 349 17.62 -22.11 -2.79
N PHE A 350 16.97 -21.38 -1.88
CA PHE A 350 17.55 -20.18 -1.28
C PHE A 350 17.19 -20.03 0.20
N ILE A 351 18.00 -19.26 0.92
CA ILE A 351 17.63 -18.60 2.18
C ILE A 351 17.57 -17.10 1.89
N SER A 352 16.46 -16.47 2.28
CA SER A 352 16.33 -15.02 2.32
C SER A 352 16.57 -14.52 3.74
N LEU A 353 17.70 -13.85 3.97
CA LEU A 353 18.04 -13.35 5.29
C LEU A 353 17.24 -12.08 5.60
N TYR A 354 16.50 -12.11 6.71
CA TYR A 354 15.75 -10.97 7.20
C TYR A 354 16.67 -9.88 7.77
N ALA A 355 16.36 -8.64 7.45
CA ALA A 355 16.71 -7.45 8.21
C ALA A 355 15.47 -6.54 8.27
N ASN A 356 15.33 -5.78 9.35
CA ASN A 356 14.44 -4.63 9.38
C ASN A 356 15.15 -3.41 8.79
N GLY A 357 14.48 -2.73 7.85
CA GLY A 357 15.03 -1.56 7.17
C GLY A 357 14.40 -0.22 7.53
N ASN A 358 13.62 -0.15 8.61
CA ASN A 358 12.90 1.05 9.01
C ASN A 358 13.06 1.45 10.48
N ILE A 359 13.28 0.52 11.40
CA ILE A 359 13.28 0.78 12.84
C ILE A 359 14.62 0.47 13.50
N ILE A 360 14.94 1.26 14.54
CA ILE A 360 16.16 1.18 15.33
C ILE A 360 15.78 0.84 16.77
N ASP A 361 16.41 -0.19 17.33
CA ASP A 361 16.24 -0.57 18.72
C ASP A 361 17.01 0.41 19.62
N ARG A 362 16.29 1.07 20.52
CA ARG A 362 16.82 2.12 21.41
C ARG A 362 17.83 1.58 22.43
N THR A 363 17.93 0.27 22.58
CA THR A 363 18.90 -0.38 23.48
C THR A 363 20.26 -0.61 22.82
N THR A 364 20.39 -0.34 21.52
CA THR A 364 21.64 -0.58 20.78
C THR A 364 22.64 0.57 20.91
N GLN A 365 23.92 0.25 20.71
CA GLN A 365 24.97 1.26 20.60
C GLN A 365 24.74 2.18 19.39
N TYR A 366 24.24 1.64 18.27
CA TYR A 366 23.89 2.42 17.08
C TYR A 366 22.90 3.54 17.40
N TYR A 367 21.84 3.26 18.18
CA TYR A 367 20.92 4.30 18.62
C TYR A 367 21.64 5.36 19.45
N SER A 368 22.45 4.93 20.42
CA SER A 368 23.16 5.85 21.33
C SER A 368 24.11 6.78 20.57
N ASP A 369 24.76 6.29 19.51
CA ASP A 369 25.75 7.04 18.74
C ASP A 369 25.13 7.88 17.62
N HIS A 370 24.00 7.46 17.04
CA HIS A 370 23.54 7.98 15.74
C HIS A 370 22.07 8.41 15.70
N ALA A 371 21.26 8.19 16.75
CA ALA A 371 19.83 8.50 16.69
C ALA A 371 19.52 9.94 16.27
N ASP A 372 20.28 10.92 16.76
CA ASP A 372 20.05 12.33 16.40
C ASP A 372 20.20 12.60 14.90
N GLU A 373 21.02 11.82 14.18
CA GLU A 373 21.30 12.02 12.76
C GLU A 373 20.38 11.25 11.83
N VAL A 374 19.64 10.25 12.34
CA VAL A 374 18.95 9.27 11.49
C VAL A 374 17.46 9.12 11.78
N THR A 375 16.97 9.55 12.95
CA THR A 375 15.59 9.26 13.33
C THR A 375 14.60 10.20 12.68
N LYS A 376 13.45 9.63 12.31
CA LYS A 376 12.31 10.38 11.80
C LYS A 376 11.66 11.19 12.91
N LYS A 377 11.48 12.49 12.68
CA LYS A 377 10.91 13.44 13.67
C LYS A 377 9.50 13.86 13.30
N ASP A 378 8.63 13.96 14.31
CA ASP A 378 7.33 14.60 14.21
C ASP A 378 7.45 16.13 14.21
N SER A 379 6.33 16.82 14.04
CA SER A 379 6.24 18.29 13.98
C SER A 379 6.70 19.02 15.25
N ARG A 380 6.87 18.29 16.35
CA ARG A 380 7.36 18.79 17.64
C ARG A 380 8.84 18.48 17.83
N GLY A 381 9.50 17.88 16.84
CA GLY A 381 10.89 17.42 16.91
C GLY A 381 11.08 16.13 17.72
N LEU A 382 10.01 15.37 17.99
CA LEU A 382 10.09 14.12 18.75
C LEU A 382 10.21 12.91 17.82
N ASP A 383 10.88 11.87 18.28
CA ASP A 383 10.99 10.61 17.54
C ASP A 383 9.63 9.92 17.40
N TYR A 384 9.38 9.35 16.23
CA TYR A 384 8.33 8.36 16.09
C TYR A 384 8.74 7.06 16.77
N VAL A 385 8.05 6.72 17.86
CA VAL A 385 8.31 5.52 18.66
C VAL A 385 7.33 4.41 18.26
N ALA A 386 7.86 3.23 18.00
CA ALA A 386 7.10 1.99 17.79
C ALA A 386 7.43 0.98 18.88
N GLY A 387 6.51 0.05 19.14
CA GLY A 387 6.72 -1.05 20.07
C GLY A 387 5.73 -2.18 19.81
N TYR A 388 6.17 -3.40 20.08
CA TYR A 388 5.39 -4.61 19.82
C TYR A 388 5.49 -5.58 21.00
N ASP A 389 4.38 -5.84 21.68
CA ASP A 389 4.32 -6.76 22.82
C ASP A 389 4.35 -8.23 22.35
N PHE A 390 5.55 -8.81 22.28
CA PHE A 390 5.74 -10.24 22.05
C PHE A 390 6.06 -10.97 23.34
N ALA A 391 5.37 -12.07 23.58
CA ALA A 391 5.56 -12.89 24.77
C ALA A 391 5.31 -14.36 24.50
N GLY A 392 5.96 -15.22 25.28
CA GLY A 392 5.59 -16.62 25.43
C GLY A 392 4.38 -16.77 26.36
N GLU A 393 4.55 -17.53 27.42
CA GLU A 393 3.47 -17.78 28.40
C GLU A 393 3.26 -16.62 29.39
N SER A 394 4.25 -15.72 29.55
CA SER A 394 4.17 -14.61 30.49
C SER A 394 3.05 -13.63 30.14
N LEU A 395 2.02 -13.56 30.98
CA LEU A 395 0.91 -12.60 30.82
C LEU A 395 1.35 -11.16 31.07
N THR A 396 2.37 -10.93 31.91
CA THR A 396 2.94 -9.60 32.14
C THR A 396 3.63 -9.07 30.90
N MET A 397 4.42 -9.92 30.24
CA MET A 397 5.13 -9.53 29.01
C MET A 397 4.17 -9.22 27.85
N ARG A 398 2.97 -9.83 27.84
CA ARG A 398 1.95 -9.58 26.80
C ARG A 398 1.38 -8.16 26.82
N TYR A 399 1.62 -7.39 27.88
CA TYR A 399 0.96 -6.11 28.09
C TYR A 399 1.90 -4.96 28.49
N PHE A 400 3.01 -5.26 29.17
CA PHE A 400 3.87 -4.23 29.77
C PHE A 400 5.32 -4.25 29.27
N ALA A 401 5.62 -4.97 28.18
CA ALA A 401 7.00 -5.27 27.83
C ALA A 401 7.34 -5.07 26.35
N ALA A 402 6.54 -4.29 25.61
CA ALA A 402 6.89 -3.82 24.28
C ALA A 402 8.30 -3.22 24.28
N PRO A 403 9.23 -3.77 23.47
CA PRO A 403 10.48 -3.08 23.19
C PRO A 403 10.18 -1.71 22.58
N SER A 404 11.10 -0.77 22.77
CA SER A 404 10.95 0.59 22.25
C SER A 404 11.89 0.80 21.07
N PHE A 405 11.31 1.02 19.91
CA PHE A 405 12.01 1.33 18.67
C PHE A 405 11.73 2.78 18.26
N VAL A 406 12.66 3.36 17.50
CA VAL A 406 12.43 4.61 16.77
C VAL A 406 12.46 4.35 15.28
N ALA A 407 11.63 5.06 14.51
CA ALA A 407 11.69 4.99 13.05
C ALA A 407 12.87 5.81 12.52
N ALA A 408 13.53 5.29 11.49
CA ALA A 408 14.58 6.00 10.76
C ALA A 408 13.98 6.82 9.60
N CYS A 409 14.61 7.94 9.27
CA CYS A 409 14.30 8.71 8.07
C CYS A 409 15.17 8.22 6.92
N HIS A 410 14.56 7.82 5.81
CA HIS A 410 15.32 7.43 4.62
C HIS A 410 16.01 8.61 3.92
N GLY A 411 15.60 9.85 4.23
CA GLY A 411 16.32 11.06 3.83
C GLY A 411 17.63 11.29 4.59
N ALA A 412 17.95 10.47 5.59
CA ALA A 412 19.23 10.49 6.29
C ALA A 412 20.26 9.60 5.57
N PRO A 413 21.36 10.15 5.02
CA PRO A 413 22.36 9.37 4.28
C PRO A 413 22.95 8.21 5.10
N ARG A 414 23.26 8.47 6.37
CA ARG A 414 23.82 7.47 7.30
C ARG A 414 22.92 6.26 7.47
N TRP A 415 21.59 6.44 7.46
CA TRP A 415 20.66 5.32 7.53
C TRP A 415 20.75 4.46 6.27
N ARG A 416 20.81 5.09 5.10
CA ARG A 416 20.92 4.35 3.84
C ARG A 416 22.24 3.58 3.74
N ASP A 417 23.34 4.21 4.17
CA ASP A 417 24.66 3.56 4.28
C ASP A 417 24.61 2.34 5.21
N GLN A 418 23.92 2.47 6.36
CA GLN A 418 23.72 1.34 7.28
C GLN A 418 22.94 0.20 6.61
N MET A 419 21.88 0.49 5.86
CA MET A 419 21.11 -0.53 5.14
C MET A 419 21.93 -1.23 4.06
N ALA A 420 22.74 -0.47 3.31
CA ALA A 420 23.68 -1.03 2.35
C ALA A 420 24.72 -1.93 3.04
N SER A 421 25.26 -1.52 4.19
CA SER A 421 26.19 -2.33 4.98
C SER A 421 25.55 -3.64 5.47
N VAL A 422 24.27 -3.62 5.85
CA VAL A 422 23.53 -4.83 6.23
C VAL A 422 23.38 -5.77 5.03
N ALA A 423 23.03 -5.25 3.85
CA ALA A 423 22.95 -6.03 2.62
C ALA A 423 24.29 -6.68 2.26
N ALA A 424 25.39 -5.92 2.34
CA ALA A 424 26.75 -6.43 2.10
C ALA A 424 27.14 -7.53 3.12
N THR A 425 26.72 -7.39 4.37
CA THR A 425 26.93 -8.41 5.40
C THR A 425 26.21 -9.70 5.05
N GLN A 426 24.93 -9.62 4.66
CA GLN A 426 24.15 -10.78 4.24
C GLN A 426 24.74 -11.43 2.98
N ALA A 427 25.18 -10.63 2.00
CA ALA A 427 25.87 -11.12 0.80
C ALA A 427 27.19 -11.85 1.14
N SER A 428 27.96 -11.35 2.12
CA SER A 428 29.21 -11.99 2.57
C SER A 428 29.02 -13.38 3.17
N LEU A 429 27.83 -13.69 3.69
CA LEU A 429 27.43 -15.02 4.16
C LEU A 429 27.06 -15.97 3.01
N GLY A 430 27.09 -15.49 1.76
CA GLY A 430 26.69 -16.22 0.56
C GLY A 430 25.19 -16.23 0.31
N ALA A 431 24.42 -15.36 0.96
CA ALA A 431 22.99 -15.27 0.77
C ALA A 431 22.68 -14.86 -0.68
N ARG A 432 21.86 -15.67 -1.36
CA ARG A 432 21.34 -15.32 -2.69
C ARG A 432 20.06 -14.51 -2.60
N SER A 433 19.50 -14.31 -1.41
CA SER A 433 18.30 -13.50 -1.23
C SER A 433 18.43 -12.72 0.07
N VAL A 434 18.03 -11.46 0.05
CA VAL A 434 18.00 -10.56 1.20
C VAL A 434 16.61 -9.98 1.32
N PHE A 435 16.16 -9.75 2.55
CA PHE A 435 14.83 -9.25 2.82
C PHE A 435 14.87 -8.07 3.79
N PHE A 436 14.33 -6.93 3.38
CA PHE A 436 14.28 -5.71 4.17
C PHE A 436 12.84 -5.39 4.58
N ASP A 437 12.50 -5.76 5.81
CA ASP A 437 11.19 -5.57 6.39
C ASP A 437 10.85 -4.08 6.56
N GLN A 438 9.56 -3.78 6.53
CA GLN A 438 8.97 -2.46 6.78
C GLN A 438 9.40 -1.32 5.84
N THR A 439 10.45 -1.49 5.04
CA THR A 439 11.03 -0.43 4.19
C THR A 439 10.06 0.03 3.11
N GLY A 440 9.19 -0.86 2.62
CA GLY A 440 8.13 -0.56 1.67
C GLY A 440 6.75 -0.31 2.27
N PHE A 441 6.59 -0.25 3.60
CA PHE A 441 5.24 -0.15 4.20
C PHE A 441 5.14 0.70 5.48
N HIS A 442 5.96 0.43 6.50
CA HIS A 442 5.68 0.94 7.83
C HIS A 442 6.04 2.42 7.95
N LEU A 443 5.05 3.25 8.30
CA LEU A 443 5.18 4.70 8.46
C LEU A 443 5.73 5.42 7.21
N THR A 444 5.63 4.81 6.03
CA THR A 444 6.20 5.33 4.78
C THR A 444 5.58 6.66 4.36
N ALA A 445 4.27 6.83 4.58
CA ALA A 445 3.55 8.08 4.31
C ALA A 445 3.62 9.11 5.44
N TRP A 446 4.19 8.76 6.61
CA TRP A 446 4.27 9.72 7.70
C TRP A 446 5.31 10.79 7.33
N PRO A 447 5.07 12.08 7.56
CA PRO A 447 6.08 13.08 7.24
C PRO A 447 7.26 13.04 8.20
N CYS A 448 8.43 13.50 7.75
CA CYS A 448 9.58 13.78 8.60
C CYS A 448 9.84 15.27 8.62
N TYR A 449 9.99 15.84 9.82
CA TYR A 449 10.10 17.29 10.01
C TYR A 449 11.50 17.77 10.41
N ASP A 450 12.50 16.89 10.34
CA ASP A 450 13.90 17.25 10.55
C ASP A 450 14.52 17.77 9.25
N GLU A 451 14.72 19.08 9.18
CA GLU A 451 15.25 19.77 7.98
C GLU A 451 16.74 19.51 7.73
N ARG A 452 17.44 18.86 8.68
CA ARG A 452 18.84 18.44 8.50
C ARG A 452 18.97 17.25 7.54
N HIS A 453 17.88 16.50 7.31
CA HIS A 453 17.85 15.42 6.33
C HIS A 453 17.67 15.96 4.91
N GLU A 454 17.99 15.15 3.89
CA GLU A 454 18.04 15.60 2.50
C GLU A 454 16.69 16.05 1.91
N HIS A 455 15.57 15.65 2.52
CA HIS A 455 14.26 16.16 2.12
C HIS A 455 14.08 17.66 2.43
N GLY A 456 14.85 18.21 3.39
CA GLY A 456 14.72 19.59 3.85
C GLY A 456 13.30 19.88 4.32
N GLU A 457 12.73 21.00 3.90
CA GLU A 457 11.35 21.40 4.25
C GLU A 457 10.26 20.56 3.54
N ARG A 458 10.62 19.66 2.62
CA ARG A 458 9.66 18.86 1.83
C ARG A 458 9.34 17.55 2.56
N THR A 459 8.45 17.65 3.54
CA THR A 459 8.18 16.62 4.55
C THR A 459 7.53 15.34 3.99
N ASN A 460 6.95 15.40 2.79
CA ASN A 460 6.22 14.30 2.13
C ASN A 460 7.03 13.55 1.05
N LEU A 461 8.35 13.78 0.93
CA LEU A 461 9.21 13.15 -0.11
C LEU A 461 9.91 11.85 0.31
N GLU A 462 9.56 11.27 1.45
CA GLU A 462 10.30 10.11 1.97
C GLU A 462 10.29 8.89 1.03
N THR A 463 9.22 8.68 0.24
CA THR A 463 9.14 7.60 -0.76
C THR A 463 10.31 7.62 -1.74
N ALA A 464 10.70 8.81 -2.22
CA ALA A 464 11.81 8.96 -3.17
C ALA A 464 13.14 8.50 -2.53
N TYR A 465 13.34 8.80 -1.25
CA TYR A 465 14.51 8.37 -0.51
C TYR A 465 14.49 6.88 -0.13
N ARG A 466 13.32 6.28 0.04
CA ARG A 466 13.17 4.83 0.17
C ARG A 466 13.58 4.11 -1.12
N ALA A 467 13.18 4.64 -2.28
CA ALA A 467 13.66 4.13 -3.56
C ALA A 467 15.19 4.24 -3.69
N GLN A 468 15.80 5.33 -3.22
CA GLN A 468 17.27 5.44 -3.17
C GLN A 468 17.90 4.41 -2.22
N THR A 469 17.27 4.16 -1.06
CA THR A 469 17.73 3.14 -0.11
C THR A 469 17.75 1.76 -0.78
N PHE A 470 16.71 1.38 -1.50
CA PHE A 470 16.67 0.10 -2.23
C PHE A 470 17.68 0.01 -3.37
N LYS A 471 17.99 1.12 -4.06
CA LYS A 471 19.07 1.15 -5.05
C LYS A 471 20.42 0.79 -4.38
N GLN A 472 20.73 1.41 -3.25
CA GLN A 472 21.97 1.12 -2.52
C GLN A 472 21.99 -0.30 -1.92
N ILE A 473 20.88 -0.77 -1.36
CA ILE A 473 20.74 -2.16 -0.90
C ILE A 473 21.05 -3.13 -2.04
N ARG A 474 20.47 -2.91 -3.22
CA ARG A 474 20.63 -3.80 -4.37
C ARG A 474 22.05 -3.81 -4.91
N GLU A 475 22.72 -2.65 -4.92
CA GLU A 475 24.15 -2.56 -5.26
C GLU A 475 25.00 -3.34 -4.26
N ALA A 476 24.75 -3.19 -2.96
CA ALA A 476 25.49 -3.87 -1.91
C ALA A 476 25.16 -5.37 -1.77
N ALA A 477 23.98 -5.80 -2.23
CA ALA A 477 23.55 -7.19 -2.22
C ALA A 477 24.24 -8.05 -3.30
N ASP A 478 25.05 -7.44 -4.19
CA ASP A 478 25.93 -8.10 -5.16
C ASP A 478 25.24 -9.23 -5.96
N GLY A 479 24.08 -8.93 -6.55
CA GLY A 479 23.31 -9.85 -7.38
C GLY A 479 22.41 -10.84 -6.60
N ALA A 480 22.35 -10.74 -5.27
CA ALA A 480 21.28 -11.37 -4.50
C ALA A 480 19.92 -10.72 -4.83
N ALA A 481 18.86 -11.53 -4.77
CA ALA A 481 17.50 -11.03 -4.90
C ALA A 481 17.15 -10.17 -3.69
N VAL A 482 16.48 -9.04 -3.91
CA VAL A 482 16.06 -8.11 -2.86
C VAL A 482 14.55 -8.18 -2.71
N GLY A 483 14.09 -8.54 -1.51
CA GLY A 483 12.68 -8.46 -1.14
C GLY A 483 12.41 -7.43 -0.06
N SER A 484 11.16 -6.99 0.04
CA SER A 484 10.68 -6.11 1.11
C SER A 484 9.28 -6.49 1.55
N GLU A 485 8.92 -6.12 2.77
CA GLU A 485 7.52 -6.11 3.21
C GLU A 485 6.76 -4.93 2.61
N GLY A 486 5.49 -5.16 2.28
CA GLY A 486 4.59 -4.15 1.73
C GLY A 486 4.42 -4.25 0.22
N MET A 487 3.53 -3.41 -0.31
CA MET A 487 3.35 -3.24 -1.75
C MET A 487 3.20 -1.76 -2.04
N VAL A 488 4.19 -1.18 -2.73
CA VAL A 488 4.16 0.20 -3.23
C VAL A 488 4.74 0.20 -4.63
N ASP A 489 3.95 0.67 -5.57
CA ASP A 489 4.20 0.60 -7.00
C ASP A 489 5.56 1.13 -7.47
N ASN A 490 6.00 2.28 -6.97
CA ASN A 490 7.27 2.89 -7.35
C ASN A 490 8.50 2.17 -6.78
N LEU A 491 8.31 1.24 -5.83
CA LEU A 491 9.36 0.40 -5.27
C LEU A 491 9.46 -0.95 -6.00
N ILE A 492 8.41 -1.37 -6.71
CA ILE A 492 8.39 -2.65 -7.45
C ILE A 492 9.59 -2.82 -8.41
N PRO A 493 10.01 -1.80 -9.20
CA PRO A 493 11.15 -1.96 -10.10
C PRO A 493 12.49 -2.19 -9.40
N LEU A 494 12.54 -2.08 -8.07
CA LEU A 494 13.75 -2.25 -7.26
C LEU A 494 13.75 -3.57 -6.48
N LEU A 495 12.67 -4.35 -6.53
CA LEU A 495 12.43 -5.52 -5.68
C LEU A 495 12.12 -6.75 -6.54
N ASP A 496 12.85 -7.86 -6.31
CA ASP A 496 12.60 -9.15 -6.94
C ASP A 496 11.31 -9.80 -6.41
N PHE A 497 10.92 -9.51 -5.16
CA PHE A 497 9.65 -9.96 -4.59
C PHE A 497 9.15 -9.05 -3.47
N ASN A 498 7.84 -9.08 -3.25
CA ASN A 498 7.17 -8.33 -2.20
C ASN A 498 6.50 -9.32 -1.23
N HIS A 499 6.75 -9.14 0.06
CA HIS A 499 6.13 -9.93 1.11
C HIS A 499 4.87 -9.22 1.60
N GLY A 500 3.73 -9.90 1.50
CA GLY A 500 2.42 -9.31 1.74
C GLY A 500 2.23 -8.79 3.17
N LEU A 501 1.82 -7.53 3.29
CA LEU A 501 1.36 -6.91 4.54
C LEU A 501 0.28 -5.86 4.21
N GLY A 502 -0.79 -5.83 5.00
CA GLY A 502 -1.90 -4.91 4.82
C GLY A 502 -3.12 -5.61 4.22
N PHE A 503 -3.86 -4.89 3.37
CA PHE A 503 -5.16 -5.35 2.87
C PHE A 503 -5.03 -6.32 1.68
N ALA A 504 -5.92 -7.30 1.59
CA ALA A 504 -6.04 -8.24 0.46
C ALA A 504 -4.82 -9.12 0.14
N PHE A 505 -3.90 -9.35 1.10
CA PHE A 505 -2.89 -10.42 1.02
C PHE A 505 -3.37 -11.76 1.62
N GLN A 506 -4.59 -11.78 2.11
CA GLN A 506 -5.30 -12.93 2.66
C GLN A 506 -6.76 -12.82 2.24
N TYR A 507 -7.49 -13.93 2.28
CA TYR A 507 -8.92 -13.91 2.09
C TYR A 507 -9.61 -13.26 3.28
N GLN A 508 -10.31 -12.16 3.04
CA GLN A 508 -11.04 -11.37 4.03
C GLN A 508 -12.13 -10.55 3.35
N ASP A 509 -13.05 -10.00 4.14
CA ASP A 509 -14.11 -9.12 3.63
C ASP A 509 -13.53 -7.92 2.87
N GLU A 510 -14.22 -7.49 1.81
CA GLU A 510 -13.86 -6.37 0.94
C GLU A 510 -12.53 -6.55 0.17
N ALA A 511 -11.79 -7.66 0.35
CA ALA A 511 -10.55 -7.93 -0.38
C ALA A 511 -10.80 -8.08 -1.88
N PHE A 512 -10.09 -7.29 -2.68
CA PHE A 512 -10.26 -7.27 -4.13
C PHE A 512 -8.91 -7.17 -4.86
N PRO A 513 -8.07 -8.24 -4.83
CA PRO A 513 -6.75 -8.25 -5.45
C PRO A 513 -6.74 -7.99 -6.96
N GLY A 514 -7.89 -8.19 -7.62
CA GLY A 514 -8.06 -7.89 -9.04
C GLY A 514 -7.74 -6.44 -9.39
N LEU A 515 -7.92 -5.50 -8.44
CA LEU A 515 -7.60 -4.09 -8.65
C LEU A 515 -6.11 -3.90 -8.98
N PHE A 516 -5.23 -4.38 -8.09
CA PHE A 516 -3.79 -4.28 -8.29
C PHE A 516 -3.33 -5.19 -9.43
N ARG A 517 -3.79 -6.45 -9.48
CA ARG A 517 -3.34 -7.41 -10.51
C ARG A 517 -3.70 -7.01 -11.94
N THR A 518 -4.72 -6.19 -12.13
CA THR A 518 -5.05 -5.62 -13.44
C THR A 518 -4.09 -4.51 -13.87
N ALA A 519 -3.55 -3.74 -12.92
CA ALA A 519 -2.57 -2.69 -13.20
C ALA A 519 -1.12 -3.23 -13.25
N PHE A 520 -0.78 -4.14 -12.33
CA PHE A 520 0.55 -4.73 -12.17
C PHE A 520 0.46 -6.25 -11.98
N PRO A 521 0.28 -7.03 -13.07
CA PRO A 521 0.35 -8.49 -13.00
C PRO A 521 1.78 -9.04 -12.78
N GLU A 522 2.81 -8.24 -13.09
CA GLU A 522 4.22 -8.67 -13.15
C GLU A 522 4.86 -9.07 -11.81
N PRO A 523 4.72 -8.32 -10.70
CA PRO A 523 5.49 -8.59 -9.48
C PRO A 523 5.15 -9.93 -8.82
N VAL A 524 6.19 -10.53 -8.23
CA VAL A 524 6.04 -11.64 -7.28
C VAL A 524 5.58 -11.06 -5.94
N VAL A 525 4.45 -11.55 -5.47
CA VAL A 525 3.82 -11.08 -4.23
C VAL A 525 3.40 -12.28 -3.41
N SER A 526 3.73 -12.31 -2.13
CA SER A 526 3.27 -13.38 -1.24
C SER A 526 1.89 -13.10 -0.66
N ASN A 527 1.20 -14.16 -0.26
CA ASN A 527 0.09 -14.05 0.67
C ASN A 527 0.60 -13.77 2.11
N ARG A 528 -0.33 -13.67 3.07
CA ARG A 528 -0.04 -13.49 4.51
C ARG A 528 -1.04 -14.27 5.38
N PHE A 529 -0.71 -14.45 6.66
CA PHE A 529 -1.60 -14.91 7.73
C PHE A 529 -2.26 -16.29 7.60
N ILE A 530 -1.59 -17.24 6.93
CA ILE A 530 -1.99 -18.65 6.89
C ILE A 530 -0.92 -19.49 7.60
N HIS A 531 -1.24 -20.04 8.78
CA HIS A 531 -0.24 -20.53 9.73
C HIS A 531 -0.57 -21.89 10.34
N ASP A 532 -1.69 -22.50 9.96
CA ASP A 532 -2.19 -23.74 10.56
C ASP A 532 -3.40 -24.24 9.76
N GLU A 533 -3.99 -25.34 10.24
CA GLU A 533 -5.22 -25.97 9.72
C GLU A 533 -6.47 -25.45 10.45
N ARG A 534 -6.50 -24.16 10.82
CA ARG A 534 -7.71 -23.55 11.41
C ARG A 534 -8.87 -23.54 10.40
N PRO A 535 -10.15 -23.54 10.84
CA PRO A 535 -11.28 -23.48 9.93
C PRO A 535 -11.15 -22.41 8.83
N GLY A 536 -11.34 -22.79 7.56
CA GLY A 536 -11.23 -21.91 6.40
C GLY A 536 -9.80 -21.72 5.85
N TRP A 537 -8.82 -22.49 6.32
CA TRP A 537 -7.45 -22.42 5.81
C TRP A 537 -7.34 -22.80 4.32
N GLU A 538 -8.21 -23.68 3.83
CA GLU A 538 -8.26 -24.11 2.43
C GLU A 538 -8.57 -22.92 1.52
N ASP A 539 -9.56 -22.11 1.89
CA ASP A 539 -9.99 -20.93 1.15
C ASP A 539 -8.91 -19.84 1.14
N GLN A 540 -8.12 -19.75 2.20
CA GLN A 540 -6.96 -18.86 2.23
C GLN A 540 -5.90 -19.28 1.20
N LEU A 541 -5.66 -20.58 1.03
CA LEU A 541 -4.73 -21.08 0.00
C LEU A 541 -5.31 -20.97 -1.40
N ASN A 542 -6.61 -21.19 -1.57
CA ASN A 542 -7.30 -21.01 -2.84
C ASN A 542 -7.26 -19.56 -3.30
N PHE A 543 -7.47 -18.62 -2.39
CA PHE A 543 -7.30 -17.19 -2.63
C PHE A 543 -5.89 -16.89 -3.14
N ALA A 544 -4.86 -17.37 -2.45
CA ALA A 544 -3.47 -17.19 -2.87
C ALA A 544 -3.20 -17.83 -4.25
N PHE A 545 -3.80 -18.99 -4.53
CA PHE A 545 -3.65 -19.65 -5.82
C PHE A 545 -4.33 -18.88 -6.96
N ALA A 546 -5.59 -18.49 -6.80
CA ALA A 546 -6.38 -17.80 -7.83
C ALA A 546 -5.75 -16.46 -8.25
N TYR A 547 -5.15 -15.73 -7.30
CA TYR A 547 -4.47 -14.46 -7.56
C TYR A 547 -2.94 -14.60 -7.76
N ASN A 548 -2.46 -15.83 -8.00
CA ASN A 548 -1.06 -16.17 -8.27
C ASN A 548 -0.07 -15.56 -7.25
N LEU A 549 -0.42 -15.62 -5.97
CA LEU A 549 0.44 -15.21 -4.87
C LEU A 549 1.42 -16.34 -4.53
N ALA A 550 2.65 -15.97 -4.18
CA ALA A 550 3.62 -16.89 -3.60
C ALA A 550 3.15 -17.33 -2.20
N PHE A 551 3.32 -18.62 -1.88
CA PHE A 551 2.90 -19.17 -0.60
C PHE A 551 3.91 -18.85 0.51
N ASP A 552 3.48 -18.03 1.46
CA ASP A 552 4.16 -17.75 2.71
C ASP A 552 3.72 -18.75 3.79
N VAL A 553 4.51 -19.82 3.98
CA VAL A 553 4.20 -20.88 4.93
C VAL A 553 4.85 -20.59 6.28
N ALA A 554 4.07 -20.20 7.28
CA ALA A 554 4.60 -19.81 8.60
C ALA A 554 3.91 -20.56 9.74
N ILE A 555 4.06 -21.90 9.77
CA ILE A 555 3.31 -22.76 10.69
C ILE A 555 3.52 -22.36 12.15
N HIS A 556 2.40 -22.22 12.86
CA HIS A 556 2.30 -21.73 14.23
C HIS A 556 3.08 -20.43 14.49
N ARG A 557 3.01 -19.50 13.53
CA ARG A 557 3.75 -18.23 13.53
C ARG A 557 5.27 -18.47 13.42
N ALA A 558 5.66 -19.26 12.42
CA ALA A 558 7.05 -19.57 12.08
C ALA A 558 7.85 -20.31 13.19
N ARG A 559 7.15 -20.99 14.10
CA ARG A 559 7.75 -21.79 15.20
C ARG A 559 7.79 -23.28 14.91
N ARG A 560 7.17 -23.71 13.81
CA ARG A 560 7.15 -25.08 13.34
C ARG A 560 7.31 -25.11 11.82
N THR A 561 7.72 -26.27 11.33
CA THR A 561 7.87 -26.59 9.92
C THR A 561 6.55 -27.05 9.31
N ILE A 562 6.50 -27.12 7.98
CA ILE A 562 5.28 -27.46 7.23
C ILE A 562 4.70 -28.85 7.56
N ASP A 563 5.55 -29.79 7.97
CA ASP A 563 5.18 -31.16 8.36
C ASP A 563 4.29 -31.24 9.61
N SER A 564 4.25 -30.17 10.43
CA SER A 564 3.35 -30.06 11.58
C SER A 564 1.88 -29.80 11.18
N ALA A 565 1.62 -29.56 9.90
CA ALA A 565 0.29 -29.31 9.33
C ALA A 565 0.14 -30.12 8.02
N PRO A 566 -0.06 -31.46 8.10
CA PRO A 566 0.04 -32.34 6.94
C PRO A 566 -1.04 -32.11 5.87
N ALA A 567 -2.30 -31.81 6.25
CA ALA A 567 -3.35 -31.52 5.28
C ALA A 567 -3.07 -30.18 4.57
N TYR A 568 -2.58 -29.19 5.32
CA TYR A 568 -2.08 -27.93 4.76
C TYR A 568 -0.96 -28.17 3.74
N ALA A 569 0.02 -28.98 4.12
CA ALA A 569 1.18 -29.28 3.31
C ALA A 569 0.79 -30.01 2.00
N ASP A 570 -0.15 -30.96 2.07
CA ASP A 570 -0.67 -31.67 0.91
C ASP A 570 -1.43 -30.75 -0.04
N ARG A 571 -2.21 -29.80 0.49
CA ARG A 571 -2.91 -28.79 -0.32
C ARG A 571 -1.92 -27.86 -1.03
N ILE A 572 -0.88 -27.38 -0.34
CA ILE A 572 0.21 -26.60 -0.95
C ILE A 572 0.83 -27.38 -2.10
N ARG A 573 1.19 -28.65 -1.89
CA ARG A 573 1.78 -29.50 -2.93
C ARG A 573 0.87 -29.59 -4.16
N ARG A 574 -0.44 -29.81 -3.95
CA ARG A 574 -1.43 -29.83 -5.05
C ARG A 574 -1.47 -28.51 -5.82
N LEU A 575 -1.61 -27.38 -5.14
CA LEU A 575 -1.75 -26.08 -5.77
C LEU A 575 -0.45 -25.64 -6.48
N VAL A 576 0.72 -25.91 -5.89
CA VAL A 576 2.00 -25.67 -6.55
C VAL A 576 2.17 -26.60 -7.76
N GLY A 577 1.71 -27.85 -7.68
CA GLY A 577 1.67 -28.78 -8.81
C GLY A 577 0.90 -28.21 -10.00
N LEU A 578 -0.34 -27.77 -9.77
CA LEU A 578 -1.18 -27.11 -10.79
C LEU A 578 -0.50 -25.87 -11.38
N ARG A 579 0.15 -25.04 -10.54
CA ARG A 579 0.89 -23.86 -11.02
C ARG A 579 2.07 -24.26 -11.90
N ARG A 580 2.75 -25.36 -11.59
CA ARG A 580 3.89 -25.87 -12.38
C ARG A 580 3.48 -26.44 -13.73
N GLU A 581 2.33 -27.13 -13.79
CA GLU A 581 1.76 -27.65 -15.05
C GLU A 581 1.54 -26.53 -16.08
N HIS A 582 1.23 -25.33 -15.61
CA HIS A 582 1.00 -24.15 -16.43
C HIS A 582 1.98 -23.00 -16.17
N ALA A 583 3.22 -23.32 -15.76
CA ALA A 583 4.18 -22.33 -15.25
C ALA A 583 4.41 -21.16 -16.21
N ARG A 584 4.54 -21.43 -17.52
CA ARG A 584 4.75 -20.39 -18.54
C ARG A 584 3.65 -19.33 -18.51
N ILE A 585 2.38 -19.74 -18.37
CA ILE A 585 1.23 -18.84 -18.37
C ILE A 585 1.11 -18.09 -17.04
N PHE A 586 1.37 -18.74 -15.90
CA PHE A 586 1.39 -18.07 -14.60
C PHE A 586 2.54 -17.10 -14.45
N ASP A 587 3.69 -17.42 -15.05
CA ASP A 587 4.91 -16.64 -14.87
C ASP A 587 4.93 -15.44 -15.83
N ASP A 588 4.53 -15.62 -17.09
CA ASP A 588 4.65 -14.57 -18.11
C ASP A 588 3.31 -14.03 -18.63
N GLY A 589 2.18 -14.63 -18.23
CA GLY A 589 0.85 -14.27 -18.73
C GLY A 589 0.22 -13.04 -18.04
N SER A 590 -0.78 -12.47 -18.72
CA SER A 590 -1.63 -11.41 -18.22
C SER A 590 -2.74 -11.96 -17.32
N PHE A 591 -3.03 -11.28 -16.22
CA PHE A 591 -4.15 -11.58 -15.33
C PHE A 591 -5.45 -10.92 -15.79
N GLU A 592 -6.56 -11.63 -15.65
CA GLU A 592 -7.92 -11.10 -15.73
C GLU A 592 -8.80 -11.71 -14.64
N LEU A 593 -9.46 -10.88 -13.84
CA LEU A 593 -10.60 -11.31 -13.03
C LEU A 593 -11.80 -11.38 -13.96
N ILE A 594 -12.48 -12.51 -14.10
CA ILE A 594 -13.68 -12.65 -14.96
C ILE A 594 -14.94 -12.46 -14.12
N ASP A 595 -15.04 -13.19 -13.01
CA ASP A 595 -16.15 -13.13 -12.05
C ASP A 595 -15.62 -13.15 -10.61
N ASP A 596 -16.15 -12.27 -9.76
CA ASP A 596 -15.90 -12.22 -8.31
C ASP A 596 -17.19 -12.58 -7.53
N GLY A 597 -17.98 -13.51 -8.07
CA GLY A 597 -19.17 -14.07 -7.45
C GLY A 597 -18.88 -15.33 -6.63
N THR A 598 -19.93 -16.07 -6.26
CA THR A 598 -19.81 -17.30 -5.46
C THR A 598 -18.83 -18.30 -6.08
N LEU A 599 -18.87 -18.46 -7.41
CA LEU A 599 -17.83 -19.14 -8.17
C LEU A 599 -16.88 -18.07 -8.72
N LEU A 600 -15.78 -17.83 -8.01
CA LEU A 600 -14.77 -16.89 -8.46
C LEU A 600 -14.05 -17.46 -9.69
N HIS A 601 -13.92 -16.64 -10.72
CA HIS A 601 -13.28 -17.02 -11.98
C HIS A 601 -12.19 -16.02 -12.33
N THR A 602 -10.94 -16.49 -12.37
CA THR A 602 -9.80 -15.72 -12.86
C THR A 602 -9.19 -16.42 -14.07
N ARG A 603 -8.59 -15.64 -14.96
CA ARG A 603 -7.94 -16.11 -16.17
C ARG A 603 -6.53 -15.58 -16.24
N TYR A 604 -5.61 -16.45 -16.63
CA TYR A 604 -4.26 -16.07 -17.05
C TYR A 604 -4.12 -16.40 -18.53
N SER A 605 -3.47 -15.52 -19.29
CA SER A 605 -3.31 -15.74 -20.74
C SER A 605 -1.96 -15.29 -21.22
N LEU A 606 -1.39 -16.06 -22.14
CA LEU A 606 -0.13 -15.76 -22.79
C LEU A 606 -0.24 -16.21 -24.25
N GLU A 607 -0.05 -15.26 -25.18
CA GLU A 607 -0.27 -15.51 -26.61
C GLU A 607 -1.69 -16.06 -26.84
N ASP A 608 -1.83 -17.22 -27.50
CA ASP A 608 -3.10 -17.87 -27.77
C ASP A 608 -3.52 -18.86 -26.66
N ASP A 609 -2.67 -19.12 -25.66
CA ASP A 609 -2.95 -20.07 -24.59
C ASP A 609 -3.57 -19.36 -23.37
N GLN A 610 -4.52 -20.02 -22.71
CA GLN A 610 -5.14 -19.52 -21.48
C GLN A 610 -5.38 -20.60 -20.44
N VAL A 611 -5.40 -20.15 -19.18
CA VAL A 611 -5.71 -20.96 -18.00
C VAL A 611 -6.79 -20.25 -17.21
N ASP A 612 -7.93 -20.91 -17.07
CA ASP A 612 -9.07 -20.51 -16.28
C ASP A 612 -9.02 -21.20 -14.92
N ILE A 613 -9.19 -20.42 -13.86
CA ILE A 613 -9.21 -20.89 -12.47
C ILE A 613 -10.58 -20.59 -11.90
N TYR A 614 -11.25 -21.64 -11.45
CA TYR A 614 -12.54 -21.57 -10.79
C TYR A 614 -12.39 -21.95 -9.33
N TRP A 615 -12.75 -21.04 -8.42
CA TRP A 615 -12.76 -21.27 -6.98
C TRP A 615 -14.18 -21.12 -6.43
N ASN A 616 -14.71 -22.20 -5.88
CA ASN A 616 -16.05 -22.18 -5.30
C ASN A 616 -16.01 -21.70 -3.84
N ARG A 617 -16.49 -20.48 -3.61
CA ARG A 617 -16.64 -19.84 -2.29
C ARG A 617 -18.01 -20.12 -1.65
N GLY A 618 -18.87 -20.86 -2.33
CA GLY A 618 -20.21 -21.21 -1.90
C GLY A 618 -20.28 -22.48 -1.06
N SER A 619 -21.47 -22.77 -0.55
CA SER A 619 -21.75 -23.96 0.27
C SER A 619 -22.25 -25.17 -0.53
N LEU A 620 -22.50 -25.01 -1.84
CA LEU A 620 -22.99 -26.05 -2.74
C LEU A 620 -22.02 -26.23 -3.91
N PRO A 621 -21.93 -27.44 -4.51
CA PRO A 621 -21.19 -27.64 -5.75
C PRO A 621 -21.69 -26.70 -6.85
N ALA A 622 -20.78 -26.13 -7.62
CA ALA A 622 -21.07 -25.36 -8.81
C ALA A 622 -20.78 -26.21 -10.05
N GLU A 623 -21.63 -26.13 -11.07
CA GLU A 623 -21.47 -26.84 -12.33
C GLU A 623 -20.88 -25.89 -13.37
N LEU A 624 -19.79 -26.31 -14.03
CA LEU A 624 -19.18 -25.65 -15.18
C LEU A 624 -19.70 -26.28 -16.47
N ASP A 625 -19.38 -25.64 -17.60
CA ASP A 625 -19.61 -26.23 -18.92
C ASP A 625 -18.98 -27.65 -19.01
N GLU A 626 -19.59 -28.52 -19.81
CA GLU A 626 -19.19 -29.94 -19.98
C GLU A 626 -19.38 -30.85 -18.75
N GLY A 627 -20.12 -30.39 -17.72
CA GLY A 627 -20.54 -31.22 -16.58
C GLY A 627 -19.49 -31.36 -15.48
N LEU A 628 -18.45 -30.54 -15.51
CA LEU A 628 -17.40 -30.50 -14.48
C LEU A 628 -17.94 -29.80 -13.22
N GLN A 629 -17.81 -30.44 -12.05
CA GLN A 629 -18.25 -29.86 -10.78
C GLN A 629 -17.08 -29.29 -9.98
N VAL A 630 -17.26 -28.08 -9.46
CA VAL A 630 -16.34 -27.45 -8.49
C VAL A 630 -16.98 -27.53 -7.11
N HIS A 631 -16.41 -28.36 -6.23
CA HIS A 631 -16.91 -28.52 -4.87
C HIS A 631 -16.60 -27.29 -3.98
N PRO A 632 -17.38 -27.04 -2.92
CA PRO A 632 -17.10 -25.99 -1.94
C PRO A 632 -15.65 -25.99 -1.43
N SER A 633 -15.05 -24.81 -1.34
CA SER A 633 -13.65 -24.60 -0.94
C SER A 633 -12.63 -25.37 -1.79
N ASP A 634 -13.01 -25.76 -3.02
CA ASP A 634 -12.10 -26.35 -3.99
C ASP A 634 -11.81 -25.44 -5.18
N VAL A 635 -10.71 -25.75 -5.86
CA VAL A 635 -10.24 -25.05 -7.06
C VAL A 635 -10.08 -26.04 -8.20
N VAL A 636 -10.59 -25.64 -9.36
CA VAL A 636 -10.44 -26.37 -10.62
C VAL A 636 -9.75 -25.47 -11.64
N VAL A 637 -8.86 -26.06 -12.43
CA VAL A 637 -8.12 -25.40 -13.50
C VAL A 637 -8.59 -25.97 -14.84
N SER A 638 -8.92 -25.11 -15.78
CA SER A 638 -9.21 -25.47 -17.17
C SER A 638 -8.22 -24.76 -18.09
N ALA A 639 -7.57 -25.48 -18.99
CA ALA A 639 -6.62 -24.93 -19.94
C ALA A 639 -7.17 -25.05 -21.37
N GLY A 640 -6.99 -24.01 -22.16
CA GLY A 640 -7.50 -23.95 -23.54
C GLY A 640 -6.74 -22.97 -24.41
N ARG A 641 -7.16 -22.87 -25.67
CA ARG A 641 -6.71 -21.84 -26.62
C ARG A 641 -7.80 -20.80 -26.84
N ARG A 642 -7.41 -19.54 -27.00
CA ARG A 642 -8.30 -18.40 -27.27
C ARG A 642 -8.93 -18.45 -28.65
#